data_AF-A0A672ISE9-F1
#
_entry.id   AF-A0A672ISE9-F1
#
_cell.length_a   1.000
_cell.length_b   1.000
_cell.length_c   1.000
_cell.angle_alpha   90.00
_cell.angle_beta   90.00
_cell.angle_gamma   90.00
#
_symmetry.space_group_name_H-M   'P 1'
#
loop_
_entity.id
_entity.type
_entity.pdbx_description
1 polymer ?
#
loop_
_entity_poly.entity_id
_entity_poly.type
_entity_poly.pdbx_seq_one_letter_code
_entity_poly.pdbx_strand_id
1 'polypeptide(L)'
;MNSSMCQESFQKEAYLSLMKGLREFDLQMNSVPSELVLSGDDTFPLLMNGQGQVLMAASLYGRGRIVVLAHETYTFPALVENAVTWLRGDQNNSSSVGVHANISGVADNLRNSGFQVNVADAFRDDLGVGVYVTDAYCVDADADRLVDFLKAGGGVLIAGQAWHWASVNPNKNTFLQFPGNKVSGVAGIYFTTQYGSKEKLPVYPQVPSSWKALGVGKDFEEDLGFLLNGTSQFDLRSDSVASDILTHGPLAFPIGVTGEGQTFLAGGYYGRGRVIVVTHELFPYIGSLASFWNKVIQWLAQGRNGVVGFGSGLSPIDGVELQCERTAFRRDLNVFVCTAYNDEHAEEIQDFVAQGGGLLIGGHAWYWASTHPDQNPMTDFPGNKILNKMGLSVLKETVVTGLFDAPEPNQALSSNFNFRQLLKRFVGHVIEGEELTDQEQRWLLKLGKQAVNYLNLKAHDSYAYTQVLAFLTEIVKRGMPEVSEENPLRSPKDLLLLHVATEVFRVSRDPDALLPYLIKKDASMPVVHNQRIQINVTTTNGEEWISTGLYLAPGVKTDMIMPTSIVNRRWMVQISCQTDYLNHGELKRAPSVSERFPITSEVMQVWNLWGGLIYLVAPTKTTVEGQEVIVQTAVSAPYYKHGATKLDDWAQLRSAPSPWAELEFDNIILTLPSRFVRDLERPDEAAKLWNSIMKGIAELAVIPEKFARKERIVADVQISAGSMHAGYPVMMRSSEASELVNLKRARIKGLWGEVHELGHNQQRTAWDFEKQTEEATCNLWSVYVHEEKLDLNRAQAHSALTKQSRDSTVDKYVKAGRKLIEWNNWTALETYLQLQEKFGWDAFKQVFSAYHTMSDVPRDNVGKMNLYTETFSQKVGMNLTGFFKAWGWPIESDTEKKLSHLPLWSDHPMANYI
;
A
#
# COMPACT_ATOMS: atom_id res chain seq x y z
N MET A 1 9.30 13.70 -19.78
CA MET A 1 10.26 12.92 -20.60
C MET A 1 11.13 12.15 -19.62
N ASN A 2 10.97 10.81 -19.59
CA ASN A 2 11.28 9.95 -18.46
C ASN A 2 12.78 9.61 -18.35
N SER A 3 13.38 9.87 -17.19
CA SER A 3 14.70 9.33 -16.81
C SER A 3 14.74 7.80 -16.80
N SER A 4 13.59 7.12 -16.57
CA SER A 4 13.49 5.65 -16.57
C SER A 4 13.72 4.99 -17.93
N MET A 5 13.44 5.69 -19.05
CA MET A 5 13.78 5.17 -20.38
C MET A 5 15.29 5.15 -20.62
N CYS A 6 16.06 5.97 -19.90
CA CYS A 6 17.49 6.14 -20.13
C CYS A 6 18.36 5.02 -19.52
N GLN A 7 17.87 4.32 -18.49
CA GLN A 7 18.68 3.40 -17.67
C GLN A 7 18.42 1.90 -17.94
N GLU A 8 17.20 1.50 -18.35
CA GLU A 8 17.01 0.15 -18.93
C GLU A 8 17.63 0.08 -20.35
N SER A 9 17.72 1.23 -21.03
CA SER A 9 18.62 1.41 -22.20
C SER A 9 20.05 1.06 -21.81
N PHE A 10 20.53 1.53 -20.65
CA PHE A 10 21.88 1.26 -20.19
C PHE A 10 22.16 -0.23 -19.94
N GLN A 11 21.34 -0.96 -19.17
CA GLN A 11 21.60 -2.40 -18.92
C GLN A 11 21.60 -3.22 -20.21
N LYS A 12 20.64 -2.94 -21.11
CA LYS A 12 20.55 -3.61 -22.41
C LYS A 12 21.74 -3.27 -23.31
N GLU A 13 22.13 -2.00 -23.41
CA GLU A 13 23.30 -1.55 -24.17
C GLU A 13 24.60 -2.11 -23.59
N ALA A 14 24.74 -2.11 -22.26
CA ALA A 14 25.87 -2.69 -21.56
C ALA A 14 25.98 -4.20 -21.82
N TYR A 15 24.87 -4.93 -21.71
CA TYR A 15 24.83 -6.35 -22.05
C TYR A 15 25.25 -6.60 -23.51
N LEU A 16 24.68 -5.87 -24.47
CA LEU A 16 25.05 -6.01 -25.88
C LEU A 16 26.52 -5.67 -26.15
N SER A 17 27.07 -4.68 -25.45
CA SER A 17 28.49 -4.31 -25.52
C SER A 17 29.39 -5.41 -24.97
N LEU A 18 29.06 -5.94 -23.79
CA LEU A 18 29.84 -6.97 -23.10
C LEU A 18 29.80 -8.31 -23.85
N MET A 19 28.66 -8.63 -24.46
CA MET A 19 28.41 -9.91 -25.13
C MET A 19 28.72 -9.87 -26.64
N LYS A 20 29.24 -8.75 -27.15
CA LYS A 20 29.49 -8.53 -28.57
C LYS A 20 30.42 -9.59 -29.16
N GLY A 21 29.97 -10.22 -30.25
CA GLY A 21 30.76 -11.22 -31.00
C GLY A 21 30.87 -12.60 -30.34
N LEU A 22 30.32 -12.76 -29.13
CA LEU A 22 30.28 -14.03 -28.42
C LEU A 22 29.01 -14.80 -28.83
N ARG A 23 29.13 -16.12 -28.99
CA ARG A 23 28.01 -16.99 -29.40
C ARG A 23 27.62 -18.01 -28.34
N GLU A 24 28.61 -18.55 -27.66
CA GLU A 24 28.45 -19.57 -26.64
C GLU A 24 29.62 -19.53 -25.67
N PHE A 25 29.38 -20.01 -24.45
CA PHE A 25 30.38 -20.28 -23.44
C PHE A 25 30.38 -21.78 -23.13
N ASP A 26 31.53 -22.41 -23.31
CA ASP A 26 31.74 -23.80 -22.89
C ASP A 26 32.34 -23.82 -21.48
N LEU A 27 31.47 -24.01 -20.49
CA LEU A 27 31.86 -24.07 -19.08
C LEU A 27 32.12 -25.50 -18.60
N GLN A 28 32.08 -26.50 -19.49
CA GLN A 28 32.18 -27.91 -19.14
C GLN A 28 33.62 -28.34 -18.79
N MET A 29 34.60 -27.46 -19.00
CA MET A 29 36.00 -27.72 -18.66
C MET A 29 36.24 -27.83 -17.13
N ASN A 30 37.44 -28.26 -16.72
CA ASN A 30 37.78 -28.75 -15.36
C ASN A 30 37.51 -27.81 -14.15
N SER A 31 36.99 -26.60 -14.36
CA SER A 31 36.70 -25.59 -13.33
C SER A 31 35.25 -25.65 -12.85
N VAL A 32 35.01 -25.40 -11.55
CA VAL A 32 33.66 -25.32 -10.98
C VAL A 32 33.40 -23.89 -10.48
N PRO A 33 32.50 -23.12 -11.11
CA PRO A 33 32.26 -21.73 -10.74
C PRO A 33 31.47 -21.62 -9.43
N SER A 34 31.50 -20.45 -8.80
CA SER A 34 30.52 -20.08 -7.78
C SER A 34 29.20 -19.60 -8.41
N GLU A 35 28.07 -19.79 -7.73
CA GLU A 35 26.89 -18.99 -8.02
C GLU A 35 27.06 -17.56 -7.50
N LEU A 36 26.66 -16.58 -8.31
CA LEU A 36 26.62 -15.16 -7.94
C LEU A 36 25.23 -14.74 -7.50
N VAL A 37 25.16 -13.95 -6.43
CA VAL A 37 23.93 -13.29 -5.98
C VAL A 37 23.97 -11.82 -6.34
N LEU A 38 22.89 -11.34 -6.94
CA LEU A 38 22.71 -9.95 -7.38
C LEU A 38 21.71 -9.27 -6.45
N SER A 39 22.14 -8.27 -5.69
CA SER A 39 21.28 -7.53 -4.76
C SER A 39 21.23 -6.02 -4.99
N GLY A 40 22.12 -5.47 -5.82
CA GLY A 40 22.16 -4.03 -6.12
C GLY A 40 21.23 -3.64 -7.26
N ASP A 41 20.72 -2.40 -7.24
CA ASP A 41 19.76 -1.93 -8.25
C ASP A 41 20.35 -1.87 -9.66
N ASP A 42 21.64 -1.53 -9.79
CA ASP A 42 22.35 -1.46 -11.07
C ASP A 42 22.91 -2.81 -11.55
N THR A 43 22.69 -3.89 -10.78
CA THR A 43 23.24 -5.21 -11.10
C THR A 43 22.42 -5.92 -12.18
N PHE A 44 23.08 -6.60 -13.11
CA PHE A 44 22.42 -7.46 -14.08
C PHE A 44 23.31 -8.65 -14.48
N PRO A 45 22.72 -9.81 -14.81
CA PRO A 45 23.47 -10.98 -15.22
C PRO A 45 23.98 -10.84 -16.67
N LEU A 46 25.20 -11.32 -16.91
CA LEU A 46 25.75 -11.51 -18.25
C LEU A 46 25.57 -12.96 -18.70
N LEU A 47 25.70 -13.91 -17.77
CA LEU A 47 25.56 -15.34 -18.04
C LEU A 47 24.80 -16.03 -16.91
N MET A 48 23.80 -16.82 -17.28
CA MET A 48 22.95 -17.59 -16.37
C MET A 48 22.73 -18.99 -16.94
N ASN A 49 22.79 -20.02 -16.09
CA ASN A 49 22.57 -21.41 -16.52
C ASN A 49 21.08 -21.83 -16.48
N GLY A 50 20.77 -23.05 -16.93
CA GLY A 50 19.40 -23.59 -16.97
C GLY A 50 18.74 -23.74 -15.59
N GLN A 51 19.53 -23.73 -14.51
CA GLN A 51 19.04 -23.74 -13.12
C GLN A 51 18.75 -22.34 -12.57
N GLY A 52 19.01 -21.28 -13.35
CA GLY A 52 18.83 -19.89 -12.94
C GLY A 52 20.00 -19.33 -12.12
N GLN A 53 21.13 -20.03 -12.04
CA GLN A 53 22.32 -19.57 -11.32
C GLN A 53 23.07 -18.56 -12.19
N VAL A 54 23.42 -17.41 -11.61
CA VAL A 54 24.21 -16.38 -12.29
C VAL A 54 25.69 -16.72 -12.16
N LEU A 55 26.41 -16.72 -13.29
CA LEU A 55 27.83 -17.10 -13.37
C LEU A 55 28.74 -15.95 -13.80
N MET A 56 28.15 -14.92 -14.41
CA MET A 56 28.82 -13.67 -14.75
C MET A 56 27.83 -12.53 -14.57
N ALA A 57 28.28 -11.40 -14.04
CA ALA A 57 27.43 -10.24 -13.81
C ALA A 57 28.20 -8.93 -13.97
N ALA A 58 27.45 -7.86 -14.19
CA ALA A 58 27.98 -6.50 -14.22
C ALA A 58 27.13 -5.58 -13.36
N SER A 59 27.73 -4.48 -12.92
CA SER A 59 27.07 -3.47 -12.09
C SER A 59 27.80 -2.13 -12.16
N LEU A 60 27.22 -1.13 -11.50
CA LEU A 60 27.77 0.19 -11.25
C LEU A 60 28.03 0.37 -9.75
N TYR A 61 29.01 1.22 -9.42
CA TYR A 61 29.18 1.73 -8.07
C TYR A 61 29.81 3.13 -8.11
N GLY A 62 29.13 4.12 -7.52
CA GLY A 62 29.48 5.53 -7.71
C GLY A 62 29.46 5.88 -9.20
N ARG A 63 30.60 6.30 -9.75
CA ARG A 63 30.75 6.54 -11.20
C ARG A 63 31.42 5.39 -11.96
N GLY A 64 31.90 4.36 -11.26
CA GLY A 64 32.66 3.26 -11.83
C GLY A 64 31.79 2.11 -12.29
N ARG A 65 32.44 1.18 -12.98
CA ARG A 65 31.83 -0.02 -13.56
C ARG A 65 32.55 -1.25 -13.04
N ILE A 66 31.82 -2.35 -12.84
CA ILE A 66 32.42 -3.62 -12.41
C ILE A 66 31.85 -4.78 -13.22
N VAL A 67 32.72 -5.74 -13.56
CA VAL A 67 32.35 -7.05 -14.13
C VAL A 67 32.91 -8.13 -13.22
N VAL A 68 32.08 -9.12 -12.92
CA VAL A 68 32.36 -10.21 -11.99
C VAL A 68 32.20 -11.54 -12.71
N LEU A 69 33.24 -12.38 -12.68
CA LEU A 69 33.26 -13.72 -13.27
C LEU A 69 33.38 -14.78 -12.18
N ALA A 70 32.51 -15.78 -12.19
CA ALA A 70 32.44 -16.79 -11.14
C ALA A 70 33.60 -17.81 -11.07
N HIS A 71 34.63 -17.65 -11.91
CA HIS A 71 35.86 -18.45 -11.87
C HIS A 71 36.98 -17.73 -12.65
N GLU A 72 38.26 -17.87 -12.27
CA GLU A 72 39.39 -17.20 -12.95
C GLU A 72 39.59 -17.70 -14.38
N THR A 73 39.32 -18.99 -14.62
CA THR A 73 39.39 -19.62 -15.95
C THR A 73 38.30 -19.15 -16.92
N TYR A 74 37.32 -18.36 -16.45
CA TYR A 74 36.26 -17.81 -17.30
C TYR A 74 36.67 -16.48 -17.94
N THR A 75 37.95 -16.14 -17.89
CA THR A 75 38.58 -15.00 -18.57
C THR A 75 38.74 -15.26 -20.08
N PHE A 76 37.62 -15.51 -20.77
CA PHE A 76 37.60 -15.74 -22.22
C PHE A 76 38.15 -14.52 -22.97
N PRO A 77 39.09 -14.67 -23.92
CA PRO A 77 39.78 -13.55 -24.55
C PRO A 77 38.88 -12.41 -25.06
N ALA A 78 37.85 -12.74 -25.85
CA ALA A 78 36.92 -11.76 -26.40
C ALA A 78 36.02 -11.14 -25.33
N LEU A 79 35.63 -11.88 -24.29
CA LEU A 79 34.85 -11.35 -23.17
C LEU A 79 35.69 -10.34 -22.36
N VAL A 80 36.95 -10.66 -22.07
CA VAL A 80 37.85 -9.75 -21.35
C VAL A 80 38.06 -8.47 -22.14
N GLU A 81 38.27 -8.55 -23.45
CA GLU A 81 38.40 -7.36 -24.31
C GLU A 81 37.15 -6.47 -24.27
N ASN A 82 35.97 -7.07 -24.43
CA ASN A 82 34.69 -6.35 -24.33
C ASN A 82 34.50 -5.74 -22.93
N ALA A 83 34.79 -6.50 -21.87
CA ALA A 83 34.68 -6.06 -20.49
C ALA A 83 35.60 -4.87 -20.20
N VAL A 84 36.90 -4.97 -20.52
CA VAL A 84 37.86 -3.87 -20.33
C VAL A 84 37.43 -2.63 -21.12
N THR A 85 36.94 -2.81 -22.34
CA THR A 85 36.43 -1.69 -23.15
C THR A 85 35.26 -0.99 -22.48
N TRP A 86 34.27 -1.75 -21.99
CA TRP A 86 33.10 -1.20 -21.30
C TRP A 86 33.45 -0.59 -19.94
N LEU A 87 34.37 -1.21 -19.20
CA LEU A 87 34.79 -0.80 -17.85
C LEU A 87 35.49 0.57 -17.81
N ARG A 88 36.10 1.01 -18.91
CA ARG A 88 36.73 2.33 -19.01
C ARG A 88 35.75 3.48 -18.83
N GLY A 89 34.47 3.27 -19.13
CA GLY A 89 33.48 4.34 -19.09
C GLY A 89 33.66 5.40 -20.18
N ASP A 90 32.73 6.35 -20.23
CA ASP A 90 32.70 7.37 -21.30
C ASP A 90 33.66 8.55 -21.04
N GLN A 91 34.19 8.66 -19.82
CA GLN A 91 35.05 9.76 -19.38
C GLN A 91 36.54 9.43 -19.33
N ASN A 92 36.93 8.16 -19.51
CA ASN A 92 38.31 7.71 -19.30
C ASN A 92 38.99 7.35 -20.64
N ASN A 93 39.64 8.34 -21.26
CA ASN A 93 40.42 8.17 -22.49
C ASN A 93 41.69 7.32 -22.30
N SER A 94 42.03 6.94 -21.06
CA SER A 94 43.22 6.13 -20.81
C SER A 94 43.06 4.72 -21.35
N SER A 95 43.97 4.29 -22.23
CA SER A 95 44.08 2.91 -22.71
C SER A 95 44.89 2.01 -21.76
N SER A 96 45.25 2.52 -20.56
CA SER A 96 46.04 1.80 -19.56
C SER A 96 45.19 0.88 -18.69
N VAL A 97 45.61 -0.38 -18.60
CA VAL A 97 44.96 -1.45 -17.86
C VAL A 97 45.97 -2.05 -16.89
N GLY A 98 45.61 -2.08 -15.61
CA GLY A 98 46.37 -2.81 -14.60
C GLY A 98 45.92 -4.27 -14.58
N VAL A 99 46.85 -5.21 -14.55
CA VAL A 99 46.56 -6.65 -14.45
C VAL A 99 47.33 -7.22 -13.27
N HIS A 100 46.61 -7.90 -12.37
CA HIS A 100 47.24 -8.57 -11.24
C HIS A 100 48.13 -9.74 -11.70
N ALA A 101 49.30 -9.92 -11.08
CA ALA A 101 50.32 -10.88 -11.50
C ALA A 101 49.81 -12.35 -11.59
N ASN A 102 48.90 -12.76 -10.70
CA ASN A 102 48.32 -14.11 -10.69
C ASN A 102 47.45 -14.44 -11.91
N ILE A 103 46.95 -13.43 -12.61
CA ILE A 103 46.17 -13.60 -13.85
C ILE A 103 46.87 -12.94 -15.04
N SER A 104 48.21 -12.91 -15.00
CA SER A 104 49.06 -12.36 -16.06
C SER A 104 48.82 -12.97 -17.44
N GLY A 105 48.24 -14.19 -17.52
CA GLY A 105 47.81 -14.80 -18.79
C GLY A 105 46.80 -13.95 -19.59
N VAL A 106 46.08 -13.05 -18.94
CA VAL A 106 45.16 -12.10 -19.58
C VAL A 106 45.91 -10.93 -20.25
N ALA A 107 47.12 -10.61 -19.78
CA ALA A 107 47.87 -9.43 -20.23
C ALA A 107 48.24 -9.47 -21.71
N ASP A 108 48.67 -10.64 -22.22
CA ASP A 108 49.11 -10.77 -23.61
C ASP A 108 47.95 -10.60 -24.59
N ASN A 109 46.77 -11.12 -24.25
CA ASN A 109 45.56 -10.91 -25.03
C ASN A 109 45.16 -9.42 -25.11
N LEU A 110 45.23 -8.70 -23.99
CA LEU A 110 44.92 -7.28 -23.95
C LEU A 110 45.96 -6.43 -24.72
N ARG A 111 47.25 -6.77 -24.64
CA ARG A 111 48.30 -6.12 -25.44
C ARG A 111 48.06 -6.31 -26.94
N ASN A 112 47.71 -7.52 -27.36
CA ASN A 112 47.37 -7.82 -28.75
C ASN A 112 46.13 -7.06 -29.24
N SER A 113 45.22 -6.73 -28.32
CA SER A 113 44.03 -5.92 -28.58
C SER A 113 44.29 -4.40 -28.50
N GLY A 114 45.55 -3.98 -28.33
CA GLY A 114 45.97 -2.57 -28.36
C GLY A 114 45.93 -1.82 -27.03
N PHE A 115 45.73 -2.50 -25.90
CA PHE A 115 45.76 -1.89 -24.57
C PHE A 115 47.18 -1.77 -24.01
N GLN A 116 47.43 -0.70 -23.24
CA GLN A 116 48.68 -0.53 -22.49
C GLN A 116 48.57 -1.27 -21.16
N VAL A 117 49.24 -2.42 -21.02
CA VAL A 117 49.06 -3.30 -19.86
C VAL A 117 50.21 -3.19 -18.86
N ASN A 118 49.88 -2.77 -17.64
CA ASN A 118 50.77 -2.74 -16.47
C ASN A 118 50.50 -3.95 -15.59
N VAL A 119 51.45 -4.89 -15.50
CA VAL A 119 51.32 -6.04 -14.58
C VAL A 119 51.89 -5.66 -13.22
N ALA A 120 51.12 -5.87 -12.15
CA ALA A 120 51.51 -5.52 -10.79
C ALA A 120 51.05 -6.59 -9.77
N ASP A 121 51.74 -6.67 -8.64
CA ASP A 121 51.42 -7.61 -7.54
C ASP A 121 50.31 -7.11 -6.61
N ALA A 122 49.90 -5.85 -6.74
CA ALA A 122 48.90 -5.20 -5.88
C ALA A 122 48.33 -3.96 -6.57
N PHE A 123 47.15 -3.50 -6.13
CA PHE A 123 46.57 -2.26 -6.62
C PHE A 123 47.22 -1.06 -5.91
N ARG A 124 47.54 -0.01 -6.67
CA ARG A 124 48.08 1.24 -6.13
C ARG A 124 47.54 2.43 -6.90
N ASP A 125 47.30 3.53 -6.20
CA ASP A 125 46.74 4.76 -6.78
C ASP A 125 47.66 5.39 -7.84
N ASP A 126 48.97 5.12 -7.75
CA ASP A 126 50.00 5.63 -8.66
C ASP A 126 50.14 4.83 -9.96
N LEU A 127 49.40 3.73 -10.15
CA LEU A 127 49.47 2.91 -11.37
C LEU A 127 49.00 3.65 -12.63
N GLY A 128 48.22 4.73 -12.48
CA GLY A 128 47.71 5.53 -13.59
C GLY A 128 46.82 4.73 -14.54
N VAL A 129 46.10 3.74 -14.02
CA VAL A 129 45.24 2.83 -14.80
C VAL A 129 43.77 3.24 -14.72
N GLY A 130 43.05 3.13 -15.85
CA GLY A 130 41.61 3.37 -15.90
C GLY A 130 40.79 2.12 -15.57
N VAL A 131 41.38 0.94 -15.74
CA VAL A 131 40.77 -0.36 -15.44
C VAL A 131 41.78 -1.24 -14.70
N TYR A 132 41.32 -1.98 -13.70
CA TYR A 132 42.10 -2.99 -12.98
C TYR A 132 41.46 -4.38 -13.12
N VAL A 133 42.25 -5.35 -13.58
CA VAL A 133 41.83 -6.74 -13.78
C VAL A 133 42.54 -7.60 -12.76
N THR A 134 41.78 -8.37 -11.96
CA THR A 134 42.33 -9.15 -10.84
C THR A 134 41.56 -10.44 -10.59
N ASP A 135 42.21 -11.39 -9.92
CA ASP A 135 41.50 -12.49 -9.28
C ASP A 135 40.79 -12.02 -8.00
N ALA A 136 39.84 -12.81 -7.51
CA ALA A 136 39.02 -12.50 -6.35
C ALA A 136 39.72 -12.76 -5.01
N TYR A 137 40.93 -13.33 -4.98
CA TYR A 137 41.63 -13.67 -3.74
C TYR A 137 42.64 -12.59 -3.32
N CYS A 138 43.22 -11.89 -4.29
CA CYS A 138 44.31 -10.94 -4.07
C CYS A 138 43.88 -9.48 -3.89
N VAL A 139 42.58 -9.24 -3.65
CA VAL A 139 42.04 -7.88 -3.44
C VAL A 139 41.98 -7.47 -1.97
N ASP A 140 42.25 -8.37 -1.02
CA ASP A 140 41.97 -8.15 0.40
C ASP A 140 42.71 -6.94 0.99
N ALA A 141 43.99 -6.80 0.66
CA ALA A 141 44.85 -5.75 1.20
C ALA A 141 44.53 -4.35 0.63
N ASP A 142 43.92 -4.29 -0.55
CA ASP A 142 43.62 -3.04 -1.28
C ASP A 142 42.12 -2.81 -1.47
N ALA A 143 41.27 -3.55 -0.74
CA ALA A 143 39.82 -3.54 -0.94
C ALA A 143 39.21 -2.14 -0.80
N ASP A 144 39.65 -1.33 0.17
CA ASP A 144 39.16 0.04 0.35
C ASP A 144 39.58 0.95 -0.80
N ARG A 145 40.85 0.87 -1.22
CA ARG A 145 41.38 1.63 -2.37
C ARG A 145 40.67 1.28 -3.67
N LEU A 146 40.38 -0.01 -3.89
CA LEU A 146 39.64 -0.46 -5.07
C LEU A 146 38.18 0.04 -5.06
N VAL A 147 37.55 0.13 -3.89
CA VAL A 147 36.21 0.72 -3.75
C VAL A 147 36.23 2.22 -3.99
N ASP A 148 37.23 2.94 -3.47
CA ASP A 148 37.41 4.37 -3.77
C ASP A 148 37.68 4.59 -5.26
N PHE A 149 38.49 3.74 -5.88
CA PHE A 149 38.76 3.74 -7.32
C PHE A 149 37.49 3.54 -8.14
N LEU A 150 36.67 2.53 -7.81
CA LEU A 150 35.35 2.34 -8.43
C LEU A 150 34.48 3.58 -8.25
N LYS A 151 34.33 4.08 -7.01
CA LYS A 151 33.50 5.25 -6.71
C LYS A 151 33.92 6.48 -7.51
N ALA A 152 35.22 6.64 -7.75
CA ALA A 152 35.79 7.74 -8.52
C ALA A 152 35.58 7.64 -10.04
N GLY A 153 35.18 6.47 -10.58
CA GLY A 153 34.99 6.24 -12.01
C GLY A 153 35.89 5.17 -12.62
N GLY A 154 36.70 4.48 -11.81
CA GLY A 154 37.52 3.36 -12.23
C GLY A 154 36.71 2.14 -12.62
N GLY A 155 37.30 1.28 -13.47
CA GLY A 155 36.71 0.00 -13.87
C GLY A 155 37.39 -1.19 -13.21
N VAL A 156 36.63 -2.17 -12.71
CA VAL A 156 37.20 -3.40 -12.14
C VAL A 156 36.65 -4.64 -12.83
N LEU A 157 37.53 -5.54 -13.26
CA LEU A 157 37.19 -6.90 -13.66
C LEU A 157 37.73 -7.87 -12.60
N ILE A 158 36.85 -8.58 -11.91
CA ILE A 158 37.22 -9.52 -10.85
C ILE A 158 36.72 -10.93 -11.18
N ALA A 159 37.59 -11.92 -11.01
CA ALA A 159 37.26 -13.31 -11.33
C ALA A 159 37.65 -14.26 -10.19
N GLY A 160 36.76 -15.18 -9.82
CA GLY A 160 37.11 -16.30 -8.94
C GLY A 160 35.94 -17.01 -8.29
N GLN A 161 36.22 -17.91 -7.34
CA GLN A 161 35.20 -18.72 -6.66
C GLN A 161 35.34 -18.68 -5.14
N ALA A 162 34.21 -18.46 -4.46
CA ALA A 162 34.15 -18.36 -3.01
C ALA A 162 33.95 -19.72 -2.32
N TRP A 163 33.37 -20.72 -3.00
CA TRP A 163 33.13 -22.04 -2.40
C TRP A 163 34.45 -22.70 -1.95
N HIS A 164 35.51 -22.58 -2.76
CA HIS A 164 36.81 -23.14 -2.42
C HIS A 164 37.42 -22.41 -1.21
N TRP A 165 37.37 -21.08 -1.23
CA TRP A 165 37.83 -20.26 -0.11
C TRP A 165 37.10 -20.58 1.20
N ALA A 166 35.79 -20.79 1.15
CA ALA A 166 34.98 -21.14 2.30
C ALA A 166 35.34 -22.53 2.85
N SER A 167 35.66 -23.49 1.98
CA SER A 167 36.10 -24.83 2.39
C SER A 167 37.40 -24.82 3.22
N VAL A 168 38.27 -23.84 2.98
CA VAL A 168 39.51 -23.63 3.74
C VAL A 168 39.36 -22.57 4.87
N ASN A 169 38.20 -21.93 4.98
CA ASN A 169 37.84 -20.96 6.02
C ASN A 169 36.43 -21.23 6.63
N PRO A 170 36.18 -22.41 7.22
CA PRO A 170 34.82 -22.87 7.55
C PRO A 170 34.04 -22.01 8.56
N ASN A 171 34.72 -21.22 9.39
CA ASN A 171 34.09 -20.38 10.43
C ASN A 171 33.97 -18.90 10.02
N LYS A 172 34.23 -18.57 8.75
CA LYS A 172 34.19 -17.19 8.26
C LYS A 172 32.95 -16.95 7.44
N ASN A 173 32.31 -15.80 7.63
CA ASN A 173 31.17 -15.39 6.84
C ASN A 173 31.63 -15.01 5.42
N THR A 174 31.37 -15.88 4.44
CA THR A 174 31.76 -15.70 3.03
C THR A 174 31.27 -14.39 2.43
N PHE A 175 30.06 -13.91 2.76
CA PHE A 175 29.52 -12.66 2.21
C PHE A 175 30.32 -11.43 2.63
N LEU A 176 30.86 -11.43 3.85
CA LEU A 176 31.60 -10.28 4.39
C LEU A 176 33.12 -10.43 4.31
N GLN A 177 33.62 -11.67 4.35
CA GLN A 177 35.04 -11.95 4.57
C GLN A 177 35.75 -12.55 3.36
N PHE A 178 35.02 -13.04 2.34
CA PHE A 178 35.66 -13.43 1.08
C PHE A 178 36.27 -12.17 0.42
N PRO A 179 37.57 -12.15 0.07
CA PRO A 179 38.21 -10.94 -0.44
C PRO A 179 37.48 -10.33 -1.64
N GLY A 180 37.04 -11.15 -2.59
CA GLY A 180 36.30 -10.70 -3.76
C GLY A 180 35.02 -9.94 -3.39
N ASN A 181 34.27 -10.42 -2.39
CA ASN A 181 33.04 -9.78 -1.91
C ASN A 181 33.30 -8.45 -1.22
N LYS A 182 34.51 -8.20 -0.70
CA LYS A 182 34.86 -6.88 -0.19
C LYS A 182 34.85 -5.86 -1.34
N VAL A 183 35.27 -6.21 -2.55
CA VAL A 183 35.22 -5.25 -3.68
C VAL A 183 33.89 -5.34 -4.43
N SER A 184 33.43 -6.53 -4.82
CA SER A 184 32.23 -6.66 -5.64
C SER A 184 30.93 -6.43 -4.87
N GLY A 185 30.93 -6.67 -3.55
CA GLY A 185 29.76 -6.56 -2.70
C GLY A 185 29.18 -5.15 -2.65
N VAL A 186 30.03 -4.10 -2.64
CA VAL A 186 29.56 -2.69 -2.63
C VAL A 186 28.74 -2.35 -3.87
N ALA A 187 29.00 -3.04 -4.98
CA ALA A 187 28.25 -2.92 -6.24
C ALA A 187 27.09 -3.93 -6.33
N GLY A 188 26.79 -4.65 -5.25
CA GLY A 188 25.66 -5.58 -5.15
C GLY A 188 25.89 -6.97 -5.77
N ILE A 189 27.13 -7.36 -6.08
CA ILE A 189 27.44 -8.69 -6.65
C ILE A 189 28.24 -9.50 -5.64
N TYR A 190 27.74 -10.67 -5.26
CA TYR A 190 28.35 -11.52 -4.25
C TYR A 190 28.66 -12.92 -4.79
N PHE A 191 29.89 -13.37 -4.59
CA PHE A 191 30.27 -14.77 -4.71
C PHE A 191 29.73 -15.56 -3.53
N THR A 192 29.07 -16.69 -3.81
CA THR A 192 28.52 -17.57 -2.79
C THR A 192 29.31 -18.87 -2.64
N THR A 193 28.99 -19.62 -1.58
CA THR A 193 29.50 -20.97 -1.35
C THR A 193 28.84 -22.03 -2.24
N GLN A 194 27.80 -21.66 -2.99
CA GLN A 194 27.08 -22.60 -3.86
C GLN A 194 27.86 -22.82 -5.16
N TYR A 195 27.90 -24.08 -5.60
CA TYR A 195 28.50 -24.46 -6.87
C TYR A 195 27.57 -24.08 -8.02
N GLY A 196 28.13 -23.47 -9.06
CA GLY A 196 27.43 -23.28 -10.34
C GLY A 196 27.50 -24.55 -11.19
N SER A 197 26.35 -24.97 -11.74
CA SER A 197 26.29 -26.10 -12.66
C SER A 197 27.04 -25.81 -13.96
N LYS A 198 27.83 -26.80 -14.41
CA LYS A 198 28.63 -26.73 -15.63
C LYS A 198 27.79 -27.05 -16.86
N GLU A 199 27.55 -26.06 -17.69
CA GLU A 199 26.72 -26.17 -18.89
C GLU A 199 27.41 -25.50 -20.07
N LYS A 200 27.06 -25.94 -21.28
CA LYS A 200 27.37 -25.20 -22.50
C LYS A 200 26.25 -24.21 -22.75
N LEU A 201 26.52 -22.91 -22.62
CA LEU A 201 25.51 -21.87 -22.55
C LEU A 201 25.57 -20.97 -23.79
N PRO A 202 24.46 -20.81 -24.55
CA PRO A 202 24.40 -19.85 -25.64
C PRO A 202 24.34 -18.42 -25.10
N VAL A 203 24.82 -17.47 -25.91
CA VAL A 203 24.63 -16.03 -25.67
C VAL A 203 23.29 -15.61 -26.24
N TYR A 204 22.41 -15.09 -25.38
CA TYR A 204 21.08 -14.61 -25.78
C TYR A 204 21.13 -13.16 -26.26
N PRO A 205 20.16 -12.68 -27.06
CA PRO A 205 20.12 -11.29 -27.51
C PRO A 205 19.62 -10.30 -26.44
N GLN A 206 19.17 -10.80 -25.29
CA GLN A 206 18.70 -10.02 -24.15
C GLN A 206 19.38 -10.48 -22.86
N VAL A 207 19.37 -9.61 -21.85
CA VAL A 207 19.80 -9.94 -20.49
C VAL A 207 19.08 -11.22 -20.04
N PRO A 208 19.81 -12.28 -19.61
CA PRO A 208 19.19 -13.54 -19.26
C PRO A 208 18.35 -13.41 -17.99
N SER A 209 17.19 -14.08 -17.96
CA SER A 209 16.25 -14.07 -16.83
C SER A 209 15.68 -15.46 -16.60
N SER A 210 15.53 -15.86 -15.33
CA SER A 210 14.92 -17.13 -14.94
C SER A 210 14.14 -16.96 -13.65
N TRP A 211 12.94 -17.55 -13.57
CA TRP A 211 12.14 -17.52 -12.35
C TRP A 211 12.81 -18.30 -11.22
N LYS A 212 13.70 -19.24 -11.55
CA LYS A 212 14.47 -20.03 -10.59
C LYS A 212 15.44 -19.15 -9.77
N ALA A 213 15.80 -17.98 -10.31
CA ALA A 213 16.64 -16.96 -9.66
C ALA A 213 15.86 -16.02 -8.72
N LEU A 214 14.51 -16.14 -8.64
CA LEU A 214 13.70 -15.25 -7.81
C LEU A 214 13.87 -15.47 -6.30
N GLY A 215 14.49 -16.58 -5.88
CA GLY A 215 14.61 -16.98 -4.48
C GLY A 215 15.47 -16.05 -3.61
N VAL A 216 15.67 -16.47 -2.36
CA VAL A 216 16.64 -15.85 -1.46
C VAL A 216 18.07 -16.19 -1.89
N GLY A 217 18.99 -15.26 -1.71
CA GLY A 217 20.40 -15.42 -2.10
C GLY A 217 21.29 -16.03 -1.03
N LYS A 218 20.78 -16.24 0.18
CA LYS A 218 21.54 -16.75 1.32
C LYS A 218 20.62 -17.51 2.27
N ASP A 219 21.18 -18.51 2.95
CA ASP A 219 20.61 -19.04 4.19
C ASP A 219 20.96 -18.13 5.38
N PHE A 220 19.96 -17.73 6.15
CA PHE A 220 20.09 -16.81 7.28
C PHE A 220 20.08 -17.52 8.64
N GLU A 221 20.19 -18.86 8.67
CA GLU A 221 20.21 -19.65 9.90
C GLU A 221 21.25 -19.13 10.93
N GLU A 222 22.50 -18.91 10.52
CA GLU A 222 23.54 -18.41 11.42
C GLU A 222 23.25 -16.99 11.94
N ASP A 223 22.67 -16.13 11.09
CA ASP A 223 22.31 -14.75 11.46
C ASP A 223 21.18 -14.74 12.48
N LEU A 224 20.12 -15.50 12.21
CA LEU A 224 19.00 -15.65 13.13
C LEU A 224 19.44 -16.33 14.43
N GLY A 225 20.28 -17.35 14.36
CA GLY A 225 20.87 -18.00 15.52
C GLY A 225 21.65 -17.02 16.40
N PHE A 226 22.43 -16.11 15.80
CA PHE A 226 23.12 -15.05 16.55
C PHE A 226 22.15 -14.04 17.18
N LEU A 227 21.24 -13.50 16.36
CA LEU A 227 20.32 -12.43 16.77
C LEU A 227 19.32 -12.89 17.84
N LEU A 228 18.75 -14.09 17.67
CA LEU A 228 17.68 -14.62 18.51
C LEU A 228 18.18 -15.42 19.72
N ASN A 229 19.48 -15.63 19.86
CA ASN A 229 20.03 -16.34 21.00
C ASN A 229 19.49 -15.72 22.31
N GLY A 230 18.90 -16.52 23.20
CA GLY A 230 18.31 -16.05 24.46
C GLY A 230 17.06 -15.18 24.34
N THR A 231 16.47 -15.06 23.13
CA THR A 231 15.20 -14.36 22.88
C THR A 231 14.18 -15.38 22.40
N SER A 232 13.19 -15.70 23.23
CA SER A 232 12.15 -16.67 22.88
C SER A 232 10.89 -16.02 22.32
N GLN A 233 10.61 -14.77 22.69
CA GLN A 233 9.37 -14.07 22.33
C GLN A 233 9.59 -12.57 22.14
N PHE A 234 8.77 -11.98 21.27
CA PHE A 234 8.64 -10.55 21.07
C PHE A 234 7.29 -10.06 21.61
N ASP A 235 7.31 -9.05 22.48
CA ASP A 235 6.11 -8.44 23.07
C ASP A 235 5.71 -7.16 22.33
N LEU A 236 4.66 -7.27 21.52
CA LEU A 236 4.05 -6.18 20.75
C LEU A 236 2.78 -5.63 21.41
N ARG A 237 2.50 -5.95 22.69
CA ARG A 237 1.31 -5.46 23.39
C ARG A 237 1.42 -4.01 23.88
N SER A 238 2.38 -3.24 23.37
CA SER A 238 2.51 -1.82 23.65
C SER A 238 1.34 -1.01 23.09
N ASP A 239 1.10 0.19 23.62
CA ASP A 239 0.14 1.16 23.06
C ASP A 239 0.54 1.67 21.65
N SER A 240 1.69 1.24 21.13
CA SER A 240 2.23 1.62 19.82
C SER A 240 1.82 0.63 18.73
N VAL A 241 1.26 1.14 17.63
CA VAL A 241 0.85 0.34 16.46
C VAL A 241 2.00 0.26 15.46
N ALA A 242 2.43 -0.97 15.17
CA ALA A 242 3.52 -1.27 14.25
C ALA A 242 3.04 -1.37 12.79
N SER A 243 3.91 -1.02 11.84
CA SER A 243 3.73 -1.30 10.40
C SER A 243 4.19 -2.72 10.02
N ASP A 244 3.74 -3.26 8.88
CA ASP A 244 4.28 -4.49 8.25
C ASP A 244 5.55 -4.16 7.43
N ILE A 245 6.39 -5.16 7.13
CA ILE A 245 7.61 -5.04 6.32
C ILE A 245 7.51 -5.95 5.10
N LEU A 246 7.85 -5.39 3.94
CA LEU A 246 8.15 -6.15 2.74
C LEU A 246 9.66 -6.46 2.67
N THR A 247 10.02 -7.74 2.79
CA THR A 247 11.38 -8.25 2.59
C THR A 247 11.57 -8.68 1.12
N HIS A 248 11.92 -7.74 0.26
CA HIS A 248 11.94 -7.96 -1.20
C HIS A 248 13.32 -8.18 -1.81
N GLY A 249 14.41 -7.86 -1.10
CA GLY A 249 15.77 -8.11 -1.57
C GLY A 249 16.20 -9.56 -1.37
N PRO A 250 17.10 -10.10 -2.22
CA PRO A 250 17.59 -11.47 -2.07
C PRO A 250 18.47 -11.66 -0.83
N LEU A 251 18.99 -10.56 -0.25
CA LEU A 251 19.77 -10.56 0.98
C LEU A 251 19.00 -10.02 2.20
N ALA A 252 17.68 -9.87 2.09
CA ALA A 252 16.80 -9.43 3.16
C ALA A 252 16.01 -10.61 3.74
N PHE A 253 15.76 -10.59 5.05
CA PHE A 253 15.10 -11.67 5.77
C PHE A 253 14.27 -11.17 6.95
N PRO A 254 13.12 -11.81 7.24
CA PRO A 254 12.34 -11.51 8.43
C PRO A 254 13.03 -12.04 9.69
N ILE A 255 12.91 -11.31 10.79
CA ILE A 255 13.45 -11.69 12.12
C ILE A 255 12.30 -11.88 13.11
N GLY A 256 11.34 -10.96 13.12
CA GLY A 256 10.15 -11.02 13.96
C GLY A 256 8.89 -11.04 13.09
N VAL A 257 8.11 -12.11 13.22
CA VAL A 257 6.89 -12.34 12.45
C VAL A 257 5.71 -12.68 13.35
N THR A 258 4.51 -12.28 12.94
CA THR A 258 3.26 -12.71 13.59
C THR A 258 2.85 -14.10 13.15
N GLY A 259 1.88 -14.71 13.83
CA GLY A 259 1.32 -16.02 13.42
C GLY A 259 0.67 -16.00 12.02
N GLU A 260 0.25 -14.83 11.54
CA GLU A 260 -0.27 -14.63 10.17
C GLU A 260 0.85 -14.28 9.16
N GLY A 261 2.10 -14.35 9.59
CA GLY A 261 3.29 -14.09 8.78
C GLY A 261 3.60 -12.61 8.54
N GLN A 262 2.96 -11.65 9.24
CA GLN A 262 3.30 -10.21 9.17
C GLN A 262 4.66 -9.94 9.82
N THR A 263 5.53 -9.23 9.12
CA THR A 263 6.90 -8.97 9.57
C THR A 263 6.97 -7.59 10.22
N PHE A 264 7.37 -7.53 11.49
CA PHE A 264 7.53 -6.26 12.24
C PHE A 264 9.00 -5.94 12.55
N LEU A 265 9.89 -6.91 12.31
CA LEU A 265 11.33 -6.76 12.46
C LEU A 265 12.02 -7.56 11.35
N ALA A 266 12.92 -6.92 10.60
CA ALA A 266 13.63 -7.55 9.50
C ALA A 266 15.08 -7.06 9.42
N GLY A 267 15.93 -7.86 8.79
CA GLY A 267 17.34 -7.54 8.57
C GLY A 267 17.77 -7.82 7.15
N GLY A 268 18.97 -7.36 6.83
CA GLY A 268 19.58 -7.67 5.54
C GLY A 268 21.04 -7.26 5.42
N TYR A 269 21.65 -7.69 4.33
CA TYR A 269 22.99 -7.30 3.93
C TYR A 269 22.93 -6.32 2.77
N TYR A 270 23.75 -5.27 2.82
CA TYR A 270 23.89 -4.30 1.74
C TYR A 270 25.34 -3.83 1.65
N GLY A 271 25.98 -4.04 0.51
CA GLY A 271 27.42 -3.92 0.36
C GLY A 271 28.19 -4.81 1.35
N ARG A 272 29.11 -4.20 2.08
CA ARG A 272 29.84 -4.83 3.19
C ARG A 272 29.11 -4.66 4.53
N GLY A 273 28.00 -3.93 4.56
CA GLY A 273 27.27 -3.56 5.76
C GLY A 273 26.09 -4.46 6.05
N ARG A 274 25.37 -4.06 7.09
CA ARG A 274 24.20 -4.74 7.61
C ARG A 274 23.15 -3.73 8.03
N VAL A 275 21.88 -4.08 7.85
CA VAL A 275 20.74 -3.24 8.21
C VAL A 275 19.72 -4.03 9.03
N ILE A 276 19.12 -3.38 10.00
CA ILE A 276 17.93 -3.84 10.74
C ILE A 276 16.88 -2.74 10.66
N VAL A 277 15.66 -3.12 10.30
CA VAL A 277 14.49 -2.25 10.33
C VAL A 277 13.49 -2.76 11.36
N VAL A 278 12.98 -1.85 12.18
CA VAL A 278 11.91 -2.11 13.14
C VAL A 278 10.74 -1.17 12.89
N THR A 279 9.52 -1.69 12.91
CA THR A 279 8.35 -0.92 12.47
C THR A 279 7.73 -0.01 13.51
N HIS A 280 8.51 0.33 14.54
CA HIS A 280 8.24 1.41 15.48
C HIS A 280 9.53 1.79 16.23
N GLU A 281 9.84 3.07 16.33
CA GLU A 281 11.08 3.59 16.92
C GLU A 281 11.20 3.36 18.43
N LEU A 282 10.07 3.06 19.11
CA LEU A 282 10.06 2.76 20.55
C LEU A 282 10.41 1.31 20.91
N PHE A 283 10.36 0.38 19.94
CA PHE A 283 10.62 -1.05 20.20
C PHE A 283 12.03 -1.32 20.79
N PRO A 284 13.10 -0.63 20.34
CA PRO A 284 14.41 -0.68 20.98
C PRO A 284 14.44 -0.40 22.48
N TYR A 285 13.42 0.27 23.03
CA TYR A 285 13.36 0.71 24.42
C TYR A 285 12.44 -0.16 25.28
N ILE A 286 11.95 -1.27 24.75
CA ILE A 286 11.20 -2.27 25.52
C ILE A 286 12.21 -3.05 26.39
N GLY A 287 12.17 -2.83 27.72
CA GLY A 287 13.17 -3.35 28.65
C GLY A 287 13.35 -4.87 28.66
N SER A 288 12.31 -5.65 28.33
CA SER A 288 12.40 -7.11 28.22
C SER A 288 13.27 -7.59 27.05
N LEU A 289 13.58 -6.71 26.09
CA LEU A 289 14.36 -7.01 24.89
C LEU A 289 15.77 -6.38 24.90
N ALA A 290 16.25 -5.86 26.04
CA ALA A 290 17.55 -5.20 26.12
C ALA A 290 18.72 -6.09 25.64
N SER A 291 18.71 -7.38 26.02
CA SER A 291 19.72 -8.35 25.57
C SER A 291 19.67 -8.61 24.06
N PHE A 292 18.47 -8.64 23.48
CA PHE A 292 18.26 -8.76 22.04
C PHE A 292 18.82 -7.54 21.30
N TRP A 293 18.54 -6.32 21.78
CA TRP A 293 19.02 -5.10 21.14
C TRP A 293 20.55 -4.93 21.23
N ASN A 294 21.17 -5.36 22.32
CA ASN A 294 22.64 -5.43 22.39
C ASN A 294 23.21 -6.36 21.29
N LYS A 295 22.60 -7.53 21.07
CA LYS A 295 22.99 -8.46 19.99
C LYS A 295 22.77 -7.86 18.60
N VAL A 296 21.65 -7.15 18.39
CA VAL A 296 21.42 -6.40 17.15
C VAL A 296 22.56 -5.43 16.89
N ILE A 297 22.95 -4.62 17.88
CA ILE A 297 24.04 -3.66 17.75
C ILE A 297 25.39 -4.36 17.49
N GLN A 298 25.68 -5.46 18.19
CA GLN A 298 26.90 -6.27 17.93
C GLN A 298 26.92 -6.87 16.52
N TRP A 299 25.78 -7.38 16.03
CA TRP A 299 25.63 -7.92 14.69
C TRP A 299 25.85 -6.84 13.63
N LEU A 300 25.29 -5.65 13.83
CA LEU A 300 25.48 -4.48 12.97
C LEU A 300 26.93 -3.96 12.98
N ALA A 301 27.59 -4.00 14.14
CA ALA A 301 28.97 -3.55 14.31
C ALA A 301 30.00 -4.51 13.66
N GLN A 302 29.62 -5.77 13.41
CA GLN A 302 30.49 -6.79 12.80
C GLN A 302 31.80 -7.01 13.59
N GLY A 303 31.73 -6.95 14.92
CA GLY A 303 32.89 -7.11 15.81
C GLY A 303 33.83 -5.90 15.85
N ARG A 304 33.49 -4.77 15.23
CA ARG A 304 34.27 -3.53 15.29
C ARG A 304 33.89 -2.72 16.54
N ASN A 305 34.89 -2.24 17.29
CA ASN A 305 34.73 -1.54 18.59
C ASN A 305 34.61 -0.01 18.49
N GLY A 306 34.02 0.52 17.43
CA GLY A 306 33.82 1.95 17.22
C GLY A 306 32.47 2.45 17.76
N VAL A 307 32.15 3.71 17.44
CA VAL A 307 31.04 4.43 18.05
C VAL A 307 29.69 4.08 17.43
N VAL A 308 28.68 3.88 18.28
CA VAL A 308 27.27 3.79 17.91
C VAL A 308 26.64 5.18 18.03
N GLY A 309 26.28 5.77 16.91
CA GLY A 309 25.67 7.09 16.85
C GLY A 309 24.14 7.00 16.86
N PHE A 310 23.50 7.70 17.79
CA PHE A 310 22.05 7.83 17.87
C PHE A 310 21.61 9.18 17.31
N GLY A 311 20.76 9.13 16.28
CA GLY A 311 20.22 10.30 15.61
C GLY A 311 19.36 11.20 16.50
N SER A 312 18.93 12.32 15.93
CA SER A 312 18.09 13.30 16.65
C SER A 312 16.82 12.66 17.21
N GLY A 313 16.45 13.03 18.44
CA GLY A 313 15.27 12.49 19.13
C GLY A 313 15.45 11.09 19.77
N LEU A 314 16.55 10.40 19.50
CA LEU A 314 16.85 9.09 20.10
C LEU A 314 17.84 9.20 21.27
N SER A 315 17.70 8.27 22.21
CA SER A 315 18.63 8.05 23.33
C SER A 315 19.37 6.73 23.13
N PRO A 316 20.58 6.56 23.69
CA PRO A 316 21.23 5.25 23.73
C PRO A 316 20.30 4.17 24.29
N ILE A 317 20.32 2.98 23.68
CA ILE A 317 19.55 1.83 24.13
C ILE A 317 20.23 1.24 25.37
N ASP A 318 19.43 0.92 26.40
CA ASP A 318 19.93 0.33 27.63
C ASP A 318 20.57 -1.04 27.38
N GLY A 319 21.75 -1.27 27.98
CA GLY A 319 22.47 -2.54 27.88
C GLY A 319 23.37 -2.71 26.66
N VAL A 320 23.50 -1.69 25.80
CA VAL A 320 24.48 -1.70 24.70
C VAL A 320 25.89 -1.57 25.26
N GLU A 321 26.76 -2.53 24.89
CA GLU A 321 28.14 -2.61 25.39
C GLU A 321 29.12 -1.67 24.66
N LEU A 322 28.79 -1.28 23.43
CA LEU A 322 29.63 -0.39 22.62
C LEU A 322 29.50 1.08 23.05
N GLN A 323 30.51 1.88 22.74
CA GLN A 323 30.48 3.32 23.01
C GLN A 323 29.34 3.98 22.23
N CYS A 324 28.40 4.59 22.95
CA CYS A 324 27.24 5.27 22.37
C CYS A 324 27.37 6.78 22.50
N GLU A 325 26.91 7.51 21.49
CA GLU A 325 26.75 8.97 21.56
C GLU A 325 25.49 9.43 20.82
N ARG A 326 24.97 10.60 21.18
CA ARG A 326 23.92 11.27 20.39
C ARG A 326 24.59 12.20 19.40
N THR A 327 24.29 12.04 18.12
CA THR A 327 25.00 12.74 17.05
C THR A 327 24.17 12.82 15.77
N ALA A 328 24.50 13.80 14.92
CA ALA A 328 24.05 13.79 13.53
C ALA A 328 24.74 12.65 12.76
N PHE A 329 24.25 12.31 11.58
CA PHE A 329 24.91 11.30 10.76
C PHE A 329 26.37 11.72 10.45
N ARG A 330 27.32 10.81 10.66
CA ARG A 330 28.74 10.96 10.31
C ARG A 330 29.31 9.63 9.83
N ARG A 331 30.25 9.68 8.87
CA ARG A 331 30.74 8.49 8.15
C ARG A 331 31.69 7.61 8.97
N ASP A 332 32.28 8.14 10.03
CA ASP A 332 33.20 7.43 10.93
C ASP A 332 32.50 6.57 11.99
N LEU A 333 31.16 6.58 12.06
CA LEU A 333 30.41 5.71 12.95
C LEU A 333 30.63 4.23 12.59
N ASN A 334 30.43 3.35 13.56
CA ASN A 334 30.31 1.92 13.29
C ASN A 334 28.88 1.51 13.00
N VAL A 335 27.96 2.02 13.82
CA VAL A 335 26.53 1.79 13.71
C VAL A 335 25.81 3.13 13.83
N PHE A 336 24.87 3.38 12.94
CA PHE A 336 23.98 4.53 13.01
C PHE A 336 22.57 4.07 13.35
N VAL A 337 21.98 4.65 14.39
CA VAL A 337 20.61 4.38 14.85
C VAL A 337 19.77 5.61 14.57
N CYS A 338 18.71 5.48 13.75
CA CYS A 338 17.90 6.62 13.32
C CYS A 338 16.41 6.29 13.17
N THR A 339 15.59 7.33 13.03
CA THR A 339 14.17 7.18 12.72
C THR A 339 13.91 7.13 11.22
N ALA A 340 12.79 6.53 10.82
CA ALA A 340 12.39 6.39 9.42
C ALA A 340 11.67 7.64 8.85
N TYR A 341 11.73 8.78 9.55
CA TYR A 341 10.95 9.98 9.23
C TYR A 341 11.77 11.10 8.57
N ASN A 342 13.06 10.88 8.30
CA ASN A 342 13.95 11.83 7.64
C ASN A 342 14.85 11.13 6.61
N ASP A 343 14.96 11.70 5.42
CA ASP A 343 15.74 11.23 4.27
C ASP A 343 16.87 12.19 3.85
N GLU A 344 17.18 13.24 4.62
CA GLU A 344 18.19 14.26 4.32
C GLU A 344 19.57 13.68 3.97
N HIS A 345 19.96 12.59 4.64
CA HIS A 345 21.24 11.89 4.41
C HIS A 345 21.08 10.53 3.72
N ALA A 346 19.98 10.30 2.96
CA ALA A 346 19.66 8.97 2.45
C ALA A 346 20.78 8.33 1.61
N GLU A 347 21.36 9.07 0.66
CA GLU A 347 22.47 8.59 -0.17
C GLU A 347 23.74 8.32 0.66
N GLU A 348 24.04 9.18 1.64
CA GLU A 348 25.22 9.02 2.48
C GLU A 348 25.09 7.82 3.44
N ILE A 349 23.88 7.57 3.95
CA ILE A 349 23.57 6.40 4.76
C ILE A 349 23.67 5.12 3.92
N GLN A 350 23.16 5.13 2.69
CA GLN A 350 23.31 4.02 1.75
C GLN A 350 24.79 3.72 1.49
N ASP A 351 25.57 4.74 1.16
CA ASP A 351 27.02 4.63 0.95
C ASP A 351 27.77 4.11 2.19
N PHE A 352 27.36 4.58 3.37
CA PHE A 352 27.91 4.16 4.65
C PHE A 352 27.67 2.68 4.90
N VAL A 353 26.43 2.19 4.73
CA VAL A 353 26.12 0.76 4.86
C VAL A 353 26.85 -0.02 3.78
N ALA A 354 26.83 0.43 2.52
CA ALA A 354 27.51 -0.25 1.42
C ALA A 354 29.01 -0.48 1.70
N GLN A 355 29.68 0.46 2.36
CA GLN A 355 31.10 0.37 2.70
C GLN A 355 31.40 -0.37 4.01
N GLY A 356 30.38 -0.83 4.75
CA GLY A 356 30.56 -1.67 5.93
C GLY A 356 29.84 -1.17 7.18
N GLY A 357 29.22 0.00 7.14
CA GLY A 357 28.43 0.55 8.24
C GLY A 357 27.26 -0.35 8.66
N GLY A 358 26.90 -0.28 9.94
CA GLY A 358 25.67 -0.88 10.47
C GLY A 358 24.54 0.15 10.55
N LEU A 359 23.34 -0.19 10.09
CA LEU A 359 22.16 0.67 10.21
C LEU A 359 21.07 0.00 11.04
N LEU A 360 20.60 0.70 12.08
CA LEU A 360 19.34 0.41 12.75
C LEU A 360 18.37 1.56 12.48
N ILE A 361 17.26 1.28 11.81
CA ILE A 361 16.26 2.30 11.46
C ILE A 361 14.88 1.90 11.97
N GLY A 362 14.23 2.82 12.68
CA GLY A 362 12.95 2.57 13.33
C GLY A 362 11.85 3.54 12.90
N GLY A 363 10.67 3.03 12.58
CA GLY A 363 9.48 3.88 12.38
C GLY A 363 8.32 3.17 11.69
N HIS A 364 7.16 3.81 11.70
CA HIS A 364 5.92 3.26 11.16
C HIS A 364 5.41 4.11 9.98
N ALA A 365 5.05 3.46 8.87
CA ALA A 365 4.58 4.16 7.67
C ALA A 365 3.05 4.35 7.65
N TRP A 366 2.28 3.63 8.47
CA TRP A 366 0.81 3.70 8.47
C TRP A 366 0.30 5.12 8.81
N TYR A 367 0.88 5.77 9.81
CA TYR A 367 0.50 7.13 10.22
C TYR A 367 0.96 8.18 9.20
N TRP A 368 2.14 7.97 8.63
CA TRP A 368 2.62 8.82 7.55
C TRP A 368 1.68 8.73 6.34
N ALA A 369 1.28 7.52 5.94
CA ALA A 369 0.37 7.31 4.82
C ALA A 369 -1.03 7.89 5.08
N SER A 370 -1.52 7.85 6.32
CA SER A 370 -2.81 8.45 6.66
C SER A 370 -2.81 9.97 6.59
N THR A 371 -1.66 10.60 6.83
CA THR A 371 -1.47 12.06 6.73
C THR A 371 -1.04 12.51 5.33
N HIS A 372 -0.64 11.58 4.46
CA HIS A 372 -0.22 11.83 3.07
C HIS A 372 -0.97 10.92 2.07
N PRO A 373 -2.31 11.00 2.00
CA PRO A 373 -3.14 10.05 1.25
C PRO A 373 -2.88 10.04 -0.27
N ASP A 374 -2.32 11.12 -0.83
CA ASP A 374 -2.01 11.26 -2.25
C ASP A 374 -0.59 10.84 -2.62
N GLN A 375 0.21 10.37 -1.65
CA GLN A 375 1.59 9.95 -1.86
C GLN A 375 1.73 8.42 -1.79
N ASN A 376 2.74 7.89 -2.45
CA ASN A 376 3.05 6.47 -2.47
C ASN A 376 4.02 6.11 -1.34
N PRO A 377 3.59 5.39 -0.30
CA PRO A 377 4.46 5.04 0.82
C PRO A 377 5.71 4.24 0.39
N MET A 378 5.65 3.51 -0.72
CA MET A 378 6.78 2.72 -1.20
C MET A 378 7.93 3.59 -1.71
N THR A 379 7.68 4.81 -2.19
CA THR A 379 8.71 5.69 -2.78
C THR A 379 8.87 7.02 -2.05
N ASP A 380 7.81 7.48 -1.37
CA ASP A 380 7.73 8.83 -0.83
C ASP A 380 7.95 8.87 0.69
N PHE A 381 7.70 7.75 1.39
CA PHE A 381 8.03 7.63 2.81
C PHE A 381 9.56 7.75 3.02
N PRO A 382 10.05 8.69 3.86
CA PRO A 382 11.48 8.97 4.00
C PRO A 382 12.33 7.72 4.28
N GLY A 383 11.91 6.84 5.19
CA GLY A 383 12.63 5.62 5.50
C GLY A 383 12.76 4.65 4.32
N ASN A 384 11.76 4.58 3.43
CA ASN A 384 11.80 3.69 2.27
C ASN A 384 12.77 4.19 1.19
N LYS A 385 13.01 5.50 1.10
CA LYS A 385 14.08 6.04 0.23
C LYS A 385 15.47 5.56 0.64
N ILE A 386 15.67 5.23 1.92
CA ILE A 386 16.90 4.61 2.42
C ILE A 386 16.87 3.09 2.20
N LEU A 387 15.77 2.45 2.62
CA LEU A 387 15.65 1.00 2.78
C LEU A 387 15.44 0.21 1.48
N ASN A 388 14.80 0.79 0.46
CA ASN A 388 14.44 0.06 -0.77
C ASN A 388 15.69 -0.52 -1.47
N LYS A 389 16.79 0.24 -1.53
CA LYS A 389 18.08 -0.23 -2.10
C LYS A 389 18.67 -1.42 -1.32
N MET A 390 18.28 -1.57 -0.07
CA MET A 390 18.71 -2.64 0.83
C MET A 390 17.74 -3.83 0.83
N GLY A 391 16.70 -3.79 -0.02
CA GLY A 391 15.75 -4.89 -0.16
C GLY A 391 14.64 -4.92 0.90
N LEU A 392 14.39 -3.81 1.58
CA LEU A 392 13.44 -3.69 2.69
C LEU A 392 12.51 -2.51 2.44
N SER A 393 11.22 -2.65 2.76
CA SER A 393 10.27 -1.53 2.76
C SER A 393 9.31 -1.61 3.94
N VAL A 394 9.07 -0.50 4.61
CA VAL A 394 8.04 -0.34 5.64
C VAL A 394 6.71 -0.02 4.96
N LEU A 395 5.67 -0.77 5.32
CA LEU A 395 4.37 -0.71 4.67
C LEU A 395 3.36 0.12 5.45
N LYS A 396 2.33 0.61 4.77
CA LYS A 396 1.22 1.34 5.41
C LYS A 396 0.28 0.42 6.19
N GLU A 397 0.29 -0.88 5.91
CA GLU A 397 -0.49 -1.87 6.62
C GLU A 397 0.03 -2.03 8.06
N THR A 398 -0.90 -2.17 9.01
CA THR A 398 -0.56 -2.36 10.43
C THR A 398 -0.39 -3.84 10.77
N VAL A 399 0.42 -4.10 11.78
CA VAL A 399 0.62 -5.44 12.36
C VAL A 399 -0.26 -5.62 13.58
N VAL A 400 -0.81 -6.82 13.75
CA VAL A 400 -1.60 -7.16 14.95
C VAL A 400 -0.75 -7.11 16.22
N THR A 401 -1.30 -6.54 17.29
CA THR A 401 -0.66 -6.51 18.61
C THR A 401 -0.73 -7.90 19.26
N GLY A 402 0.36 -8.36 19.88
CA GLY A 402 0.37 -9.68 20.52
C GLY A 402 1.73 -10.07 21.09
N LEU A 403 1.80 -11.29 21.61
CA LEU A 403 3.06 -11.97 21.92
C LEU A 403 3.35 -12.94 20.77
N PHE A 404 4.55 -12.87 20.21
CA PHE A 404 4.96 -13.71 19.10
C PHE A 404 6.24 -14.46 19.42
N ASP A 405 6.26 -15.76 19.14
CA ASP A 405 7.45 -16.58 19.33
C ASP A 405 8.54 -16.17 18.34
N ALA A 406 9.80 -16.21 18.80
CA ALA A 406 10.95 -16.04 17.93
C ALA A 406 11.01 -17.22 16.94
N PRO A 407 11.31 -16.98 15.66
CA PRO A 407 11.36 -18.06 14.68
C PRO A 407 12.55 -18.99 14.94
N GLU A 408 12.33 -20.29 14.75
CA GLU A 408 13.41 -21.29 14.81
C GLU A 408 14.39 -21.09 13.63
N PRO A 409 15.68 -20.78 13.88
CA PRO A 409 16.61 -20.37 12.83
C PRO A 409 16.73 -21.35 11.64
N ASN A 410 16.81 -22.65 11.93
CA ASN A 410 16.98 -23.70 10.92
C ASN A 410 15.71 -24.02 10.10
N GLN A 411 14.56 -23.50 10.52
CA GLN A 411 13.28 -23.69 9.85
C GLN A 411 12.71 -22.37 9.33
N ALA A 412 13.35 -21.23 9.61
CA ALA A 412 12.75 -19.92 9.39
C ALA A 412 12.30 -19.68 7.94
N LEU A 413 13.01 -20.21 6.94
CA LEU A 413 12.66 -20.09 5.52
C LEU A 413 11.46 -20.96 5.11
N SER A 414 11.24 -22.09 5.77
CA SER A 414 10.14 -23.02 5.45
C SER A 414 8.90 -22.78 6.32
N SER A 415 9.09 -22.32 7.56
CA SER A 415 8.02 -22.11 8.54
C SER A 415 7.43 -20.70 8.50
N ASN A 416 8.14 -19.70 7.96
CA ASN A 416 7.67 -18.32 7.90
C ASN A 416 7.47 -17.82 6.46
N PHE A 417 6.61 -16.81 6.34
CA PHE A 417 6.39 -16.12 5.07
C PHE A 417 7.65 -15.39 4.61
N ASN A 418 8.13 -15.69 3.40
CA ASN A 418 9.15 -14.93 2.70
C ASN A 418 8.66 -14.61 1.27
N PHE A 419 8.62 -13.32 0.91
CA PHE A 419 8.05 -12.86 -0.35
C PHE A 419 8.72 -13.49 -1.58
N ARG A 420 10.06 -13.44 -1.64
CA ARG A 420 10.85 -13.95 -2.77
C ARG A 420 10.72 -15.47 -2.93
N GLN A 421 10.85 -16.19 -1.82
CA GLN A 421 10.76 -17.65 -1.82
C GLN A 421 9.37 -18.12 -2.25
N LEU A 422 8.31 -17.53 -1.69
CA LEU A 422 6.95 -17.91 -2.05
C LEU A 422 6.60 -17.47 -3.48
N LEU A 423 7.11 -16.33 -3.95
CA LEU A 423 6.95 -15.92 -5.35
C LEU A 423 7.60 -16.92 -6.30
N LYS A 424 8.85 -17.35 -6.03
CA LYS A 424 9.53 -18.39 -6.82
C LYS A 424 8.69 -19.67 -6.88
N ARG A 425 8.20 -20.15 -5.73
CA ARG A 425 7.34 -21.34 -5.63
C ARG A 425 6.04 -21.18 -6.40
N PHE A 426 5.38 -20.03 -6.30
CA PHE A 426 4.14 -19.76 -7.01
C PHE A 426 4.33 -19.67 -8.53
N VAL A 427 5.42 -19.05 -8.99
CA VAL A 427 5.75 -19.01 -10.42
C VAL A 427 6.07 -20.41 -10.94
N GLY A 428 6.84 -21.21 -10.21
CA GLY A 428 7.08 -22.64 -10.52
C GLY A 428 5.79 -23.45 -10.61
N HIS A 429 4.86 -23.25 -9.67
CA HIS A 429 3.52 -23.85 -9.70
C HIS A 429 2.74 -23.49 -10.97
N VAL A 430 2.74 -22.22 -11.39
CA VAL A 430 1.98 -21.77 -12.56
C VAL A 430 2.65 -22.18 -13.88
N ILE A 431 3.99 -22.19 -13.95
CA ILE A 431 4.74 -22.45 -15.18
C ILE A 431 5.02 -23.94 -15.39
N GLU A 432 5.50 -24.64 -14.37
CA GLU A 432 5.96 -26.03 -14.44
C GLU A 432 4.99 -27.02 -13.75
N GLY A 433 3.97 -26.53 -13.04
CA GLY A 433 2.98 -27.39 -12.36
C GLY A 433 3.44 -27.95 -11.02
N GLU A 434 4.48 -27.35 -10.41
CA GLU A 434 4.98 -27.74 -9.08
C GLU A 434 3.88 -27.66 -8.01
N GLU A 435 3.82 -28.62 -7.08
CA GLU A 435 2.83 -28.57 -5.99
C GLU A 435 3.20 -27.55 -4.91
N LEU A 436 2.17 -26.85 -4.40
CA LEU A 436 2.27 -25.97 -3.24
C LEU A 436 1.74 -26.68 -2.01
N THR A 437 2.47 -26.60 -0.91
CA THR A 437 2.03 -27.07 0.40
C THR A 437 0.80 -26.30 0.90
N ASP A 438 0.04 -26.88 1.83
CA ASP A 438 -1.13 -26.21 2.43
C ASP A 438 -0.77 -24.86 3.08
N GLN A 439 0.44 -24.76 3.65
CA GLN A 439 0.93 -23.53 4.23
C GLN A 439 1.21 -22.46 3.15
N GLU A 440 1.90 -22.82 2.07
CA GLU A 440 2.15 -21.92 0.94
C GLU A 440 0.83 -21.44 0.30
N GLN A 441 -0.17 -22.32 0.17
CA GLN A 441 -1.49 -21.96 -0.35
C GLN A 441 -2.18 -20.90 0.52
N ARG A 442 -2.10 -21.03 1.85
CA ARG A 442 -2.67 -20.04 2.80
C ARG A 442 -2.02 -18.67 2.67
N TRP A 443 -0.75 -18.62 2.27
CA TRP A 443 -0.02 -17.36 2.11
C TRP A 443 -0.20 -16.67 0.76
N LEU A 444 -0.88 -17.28 -0.22
CA LEU A 444 -1.05 -16.68 -1.56
C LEU A 444 -1.77 -15.33 -1.53
N LEU A 445 -2.78 -15.17 -0.66
CA LEU A 445 -3.45 -13.87 -0.51
C LEU A 445 -2.48 -12.78 -0.03
N LYS A 446 -1.62 -13.12 0.94
CA LYS A 446 -0.59 -12.22 1.42
C LYS A 446 0.44 -11.92 0.32
N LEU A 447 0.87 -12.95 -0.43
CA LEU A 447 1.77 -12.77 -1.57
C LEU A 447 1.20 -11.79 -2.58
N GLY A 448 -0.09 -11.87 -2.92
CA GLY A 448 -0.74 -10.94 -3.84
C GLY A 448 -0.69 -9.49 -3.36
N LYS A 449 -0.99 -9.24 -2.09
CA LYS A 449 -0.89 -7.90 -1.48
C LYS A 449 0.54 -7.36 -1.48
N GLN A 450 1.50 -8.20 -1.09
CA GLN A 450 2.93 -7.86 -1.08
C GLN A 450 3.48 -7.64 -2.49
N ALA A 451 2.98 -8.37 -3.50
CA ALA A 451 3.32 -8.14 -4.91
C ALA A 451 2.80 -6.79 -5.41
N VAL A 452 1.58 -6.38 -5.04
CA VAL A 452 1.07 -5.03 -5.34
C VAL A 452 1.95 -3.95 -4.69
N ASN A 453 2.34 -4.12 -3.43
CA ASN A 453 3.27 -3.20 -2.77
C ASN A 453 4.64 -3.17 -3.46
N TYR A 454 5.19 -4.33 -3.84
CA TYR A 454 6.44 -4.41 -4.58
C TYR A 454 6.36 -3.68 -5.93
N LEU A 455 5.28 -3.88 -6.70
CA LEU A 455 5.08 -3.22 -7.98
C LEU A 455 4.98 -1.70 -7.85
N ASN A 456 4.46 -1.20 -6.73
CA ASN A 456 4.42 0.24 -6.41
C ASN A 456 5.80 0.88 -6.20
N LEU A 457 6.89 0.12 -6.14
CA LEU A 457 8.25 0.68 -6.21
C LEU A 457 8.52 1.37 -7.56
N LYS A 458 7.89 0.89 -8.65
CA LYS A 458 8.05 1.41 -10.03
C LYS A 458 9.51 1.53 -10.49
N ALA A 459 10.38 0.66 -9.98
CA ALA A 459 11.82 0.66 -10.23
C ALA A 459 12.18 0.00 -11.58
N HIS A 460 11.67 0.57 -12.68
CA HIS A 460 11.83 0.03 -14.04
C HIS A 460 13.27 0.00 -14.57
N ASP A 461 14.19 0.63 -13.86
CA ASP A 461 15.63 0.65 -14.04
C ASP A 461 16.35 -0.51 -13.32
N SER A 462 15.71 -1.16 -12.35
CA SER A 462 16.26 -2.30 -11.62
C SER A 462 15.99 -3.63 -12.35
N TYR A 463 17.04 -4.43 -12.55
CA TYR A 463 16.90 -5.79 -13.09
C TYR A 463 16.02 -6.67 -12.20
N ALA A 464 16.17 -6.57 -10.87
CA ALA A 464 15.39 -7.36 -9.93
C ALA A 464 13.88 -7.04 -10.05
N TYR A 465 13.53 -5.76 -10.17
CA TYR A 465 12.15 -5.32 -10.35
C TYR A 465 11.58 -5.74 -11.69
N THR A 466 12.29 -5.50 -12.79
CA THR A 466 11.82 -5.86 -14.14
C THR A 466 11.67 -7.37 -14.30
N GLN A 467 12.53 -8.18 -13.67
CA GLN A 467 12.39 -9.63 -13.62
C GLN A 467 11.10 -10.05 -12.90
N VAL A 468 10.84 -9.52 -11.70
CA VAL A 468 9.61 -9.83 -10.95
C VAL A 468 8.38 -9.39 -11.73
N LEU A 469 8.37 -8.16 -12.27
CA LEU A 469 7.27 -7.66 -13.10
C LEU A 469 7.01 -8.57 -14.32
N ALA A 470 8.06 -9.03 -15.00
CA ALA A 470 7.92 -9.93 -16.14
C ALA A 470 7.26 -11.26 -15.76
N PHE A 471 7.66 -11.87 -14.64
CA PHE A 471 7.04 -13.12 -14.18
C PHE A 471 5.63 -12.91 -13.62
N LEU A 472 5.37 -11.82 -12.90
CA LEU A 472 4.00 -11.44 -12.49
C LEU A 472 3.09 -11.22 -13.71
N THR A 473 3.64 -10.61 -14.77
CA THR A 473 2.93 -10.45 -16.04
C THR A 473 2.62 -11.80 -16.68
N GLU A 474 3.59 -12.71 -16.74
CA GLU A 474 3.41 -14.04 -17.33
C GLU A 474 2.37 -14.89 -16.58
N ILE A 475 2.38 -14.90 -15.24
CA ILE A 475 1.38 -15.65 -14.45
C ILE A 475 -0.03 -15.09 -14.67
N VAL A 476 -0.17 -13.77 -14.79
CA VAL A 476 -1.47 -13.12 -15.03
C VAL A 476 -1.96 -13.48 -16.43
N LYS A 477 -1.09 -13.41 -17.45
CA LYS A 477 -1.44 -13.77 -18.84
C LYS A 477 -1.89 -15.23 -18.97
N ARG A 478 -1.32 -16.14 -18.17
CA ARG A 478 -1.68 -17.57 -18.19
C ARG A 478 -2.95 -17.90 -17.40
N GLY A 479 -3.23 -17.16 -16.34
CA GLY A 479 -4.12 -17.61 -15.28
C GLY A 479 -5.28 -16.69 -14.94
N MET A 480 -5.41 -15.50 -15.53
CA MET A 480 -6.39 -14.50 -15.08
C MET A 480 -7.82 -15.07 -15.06
N PRO A 481 -8.49 -15.10 -13.89
CA PRO A 481 -9.85 -15.60 -13.76
C PRO A 481 -10.90 -14.60 -14.26
N GLU A 482 -12.08 -15.08 -14.68
CA GLU A 482 -13.26 -14.21 -14.81
C GLU A 482 -13.90 -13.99 -13.44
N VAL A 483 -14.28 -12.75 -13.14
CA VAL A 483 -14.94 -12.40 -11.87
C VAL A 483 -16.22 -11.62 -12.14
N SER A 484 -17.31 -12.01 -11.47
CA SER A 484 -18.62 -11.33 -11.54
C SER A 484 -19.48 -11.74 -10.36
N GLU A 485 -20.71 -11.20 -10.26
CA GLU A 485 -21.68 -11.65 -9.27
C GLU A 485 -22.01 -13.15 -9.41
N GLU A 486 -22.14 -13.61 -10.66
CA GLU A 486 -22.48 -14.98 -11.02
C GLU A 486 -21.27 -15.93 -10.92
N ASN A 487 -20.06 -15.39 -11.03
CA ASN A 487 -18.79 -16.13 -10.93
C ASN A 487 -17.90 -15.53 -9.81
N PRO A 488 -18.24 -15.72 -8.52
CA PRO A 488 -17.40 -15.27 -7.42
C PRO A 488 -16.13 -16.11 -7.29
N LEU A 489 -15.01 -15.47 -6.97
CA LEU A 489 -13.73 -16.12 -6.72
C LEU A 489 -13.54 -16.45 -5.25
N ARG A 490 -13.04 -17.65 -4.96
CA ARG A 490 -12.73 -18.13 -3.59
C ARG A 490 -11.34 -18.76 -3.47
N SER A 491 -10.77 -19.20 -4.58
CA SER A 491 -9.46 -19.86 -4.61
C SER A 491 -8.35 -18.85 -4.26
N PRO A 492 -7.43 -19.15 -3.32
CA PRO A 492 -6.31 -18.27 -3.02
C PRO A 492 -5.47 -17.88 -4.24
N LYS A 493 -5.32 -18.79 -5.20
CA LYS A 493 -4.64 -18.52 -6.48
C LYS A 493 -5.37 -17.47 -7.30
N ASP A 494 -6.67 -17.64 -7.50
CA ASP A 494 -7.48 -16.73 -8.33
C ASP A 494 -7.60 -15.35 -7.68
N LEU A 495 -7.73 -15.32 -6.35
CA LEU A 495 -7.72 -14.09 -5.58
C LEU A 495 -6.37 -13.37 -5.68
N LEU A 496 -5.23 -14.08 -5.59
CA LEU A 496 -3.90 -13.49 -5.82
C LEU A 496 -3.82 -12.87 -7.21
N LEU A 497 -4.20 -13.61 -8.25
CA LEU A 497 -4.13 -13.11 -9.63
C LEU A 497 -4.99 -11.87 -9.83
N LEU A 498 -6.19 -11.84 -9.23
CA LEU A 498 -7.08 -10.67 -9.29
C LEU A 498 -6.50 -9.44 -8.57
N HIS A 499 -5.83 -9.62 -7.43
CA HIS A 499 -5.15 -8.52 -6.73
C HIS A 499 -4.01 -7.93 -7.57
N VAL A 500 -3.20 -8.80 -8.18
CA VAL A 500 -1.98 -8.40 -8.90
C VAL A 500 -2.28 -7.82 -10.28
N ALA A 501 -3.34 -8.29 -10.96
CA ALA A 501 -3.65 -7.92 -12.34
C ALA A 501 -3.79 -6.42 -12.58
N THR A 502 -4.49 -5.71 -11.68
CA THR A 502 -4.69 -4.25 -11.81
C THR A 502 -3.36 -3.50 -11.72
N GLU A 503 -2.50 -3.87 -10.78
CA GLU A 503 -1.21 -3.20 -10.60
C GLU A 503 -0.23 -3.56 -11.72
N VAL A 504 -0.20 -4.82 -12.18
CA VAL A 504 0.58 -5.23 -13.36
C VAL A 504 0.16 -4.44 -14.59
N PHE A 505 -1.15 -4.27 -14.82
CA PHE A 505 -1.64 -3.45 -15.92
C PHE A 505 -1.20 -1.99 -15.78
N ARG A 506 -1.25 -1.44 -14.56
CA ARG A 506 -0.88 -0.04 -14.26
C ARG A 506 0.60 0.25 -14.47
N VAL A 507 1.49 -0.66 -14.06
CA VAL A 507 2.95 -0.47 -14.18
C VAL A 507 3.54 -1.07 -15.45
N SER A 508 2.76 -1.80 -16.26
CA SER A 508 3.24 -2.32 -17.54
C SER A 508 3.67 -1.18 -18.46
N ARG A 509 4.78 -1.39 -19.18
CA ARG A 509 5.25 -0.45 -20.21
C ARG A 509 4.35 -0.42 -21.44
N ASP A 510 3.69 -1.55 -21.69
CA ASP A 510 2.66 -1.69 -22.71
C ASP A 510 1.43 -2.34 -22.07
N PRO A 511 0.58 -1.54 -21.40
CA PRO A 511 -0.66 -2.05 -20.81
C PRO A 511 -1.61 -2.65 -21.86
N ASP A 512 -1.60 -2.13 -23.09
CA ASP A 512 -2.55 -2.50 -24.14
C ASP A 512 -2.32 -3.94 -24.60
N ALA A 513 -1.05 -4.39 -24.63
CA ALA A 513 -0.68 -5.79 -24.89
C ALA A 513 -1.22 -6.79 -23.84
N LEU A 514 -1.67 -6.33 -22.67
CA LEU A 514 -2.23 -7.18 -21.62
C LEU A 514 -3.75 -7.30 -21.70
N LEU A 515 -4.43 -6.35 -22.34
CA LEU A 515 -5.90 -6.30 -22.40
C LEU A 515 -6.55 -7.62 -22.85
N PRO A 516 -6.07 -8.31 -23.91
CA PRO A 516 -6.67 -9.57 -24.37
C PRO A 516 -6.63 -10.71 -23.34
N TYR A 517 -5.73 -10.61 -22.35
CA TYR A 517 -5.57 -11.60 -21.29
C TYR A 517 -6.36 -11.23 -20.03
N LEU A 518 -6.55 -9.92 -19.79
CA LEU A 518 -7.21 -9.39 -18.61
C LEU A 518 -8.73 -9.25 -18.79
N ILE A 519 -9.17 -8.90 -20.00
CA ILE A 519 -10.57 -8.66 -20.34
C ILE A 519 -10.99 -9.68 -21.40
N LYS A 520 -11.68 -10.74 -20.97
CA LYS A 520 -12.11 -11.84 -21.87
C LYS A 520 -13.38 -11.52 -22.66
N LYS A 521 -14.21 -10.59 -22.17
CA LYS A 521 -15.44 -10.15 -22.83
C LYS A 521 -15.30 -8.68 -23.19
N ASP A 522 -15.05 -8.42 -24.46
CA ASP A 522 -15.08 -7.07 -25.00
C ASP A 522 -16.47 -6.80 -25.59
N ALA A 523 -17.32 -6.11 -24.83
CA ALA A 523 -18.58 -5.62 -25.37
C ALA A 523 -18.30 -4.28 -26.04
N SER A 524 -18.09 -4.29 -27.36
CA SER A 524 -18.00 -3.08 -28.17
C SER A 524 -19.22 -2.19 -27.88
N MET A 525 -19.00 -1.10 -27.13
CA MET A 525 -20.03 -0.11 -26.80
C MET A 525 -19.93 1.07 -27.76
N PRO A 526 -21.07 1.58 -28.27
CA PRO A 526 -21.08 2.81 -29.07
C PRO A 526 -20.43 3.97 -28.31
N VAL A 527 -19.45 4.61 -28.94
CA VAL A 527 -18.73 5.75 -28.35
C VAL A 527 -19.29 7.08 -28.85
N VAL A 528 -19.18 8.10 -28.00
CA VAL A 528 -19.42 9.50 -28.28
C VAL A 528 -18.08 10.24 -28.24
N HIS A 529 -17.98 11.31 -29.04
CA HIS A 529 -16.75 12.08 -29.15
C HIS A 529 -16.91 13.53 -28.71
N ASN A 530 -15.82 14.13 -28.22
CA ASN A 530 -15.70 15.56 -27.90
C ASN A 530 -16.85 16.09 -27.04
N GLN A 531 -17.22 15.33 -26.01
CA GLN A 531 -18.31 15.69 -25.10
C GLN A 531 -17.86 16.83 -24.18
N ARG A 532 -18.66 17.90 -24.15
CA ARG A 532 -18.36 19.12 -23.40
C ARG A 532 -19.12 19.12 -22.07
N ILE A 533 -18.37 19.16 -20.98
CA ILE A 533 -18.89 19.16 -19.61
C ILE A 533 -18.70 20.54 -19.00
N GLN A 534 -19.81 21.18 -18.66
CA GLN A 534 -19.83 22.50 -18.01
C GLN A 534 -19.61 22.35 -16.51
N ILE A 535 -18.68 23.13 -15.96
CA ILE A 535 -18.27 23.11 -14.56
C ILE A 535 -18.78 24.37 -13.87
N ASN A 536 -19.67 24.17 -12.91
CA ASN A 536 -20.14 25.19 -11.98
C ASN A 536 -20.16 24.59 -10.58
N VAL A 537 -19.16 24.89 -9.76
CA VAL A 537 -19.00 24.31 -8.42
C VAL A 537 -18.54 25.36 -7.42
N THR A 538 -19.05 25.26 -6.20
CA THR A 538 -18.56 26.00 -5.03
C THR A 538 -18.50 25.04 -3.86
N THR A 539 -17.29 24.59 -3.52
CA THR A 539 -17.07 23.61 -2.45
C THR A 539 -16.75 24.29 -1.12
N THR A 540 -17.12 23.65 -0.02
CA THR A 540 -16.84 24.12 1.35
C THR A 540 -15.75 23.26 1.99
N ASN A 541 -16.10 22.37 2.92
CA ASN A 541 -15.17 21.62 3.77
C ASN A 541 -14.85 20.21 3.24
N GLY A 542 -15.52 19.74 2.19
CA GLY A 542 -15.28 18.43 1.56
C GLY A 542 -15.03 18.54 0.05
N GLU A 543 -14.32 17.56 -0.51
CA GLU A 543 -14.24 17.41 -1.97
C GLU A 543 -15.63 17.10 -2.54
N GLU A 544 -15.92 17.56 -3.75
CA GLU A 544 -17.20 17.34 -4.44
C GLU A 544 -16.97 16.63 -5.76
N TRP A 545 -17.80 15.63 -6.05
CA TRP A 545 -17.73 14.87 -7.30
C TRP A 545 -18.77 15.43 -8.28
N ILE A 546 -18.32 15.81 -9.46
CA ILE A 546 -19.14 16.31 -10.56
C ILE A 546 -19.35 15.15 -11.54
N SER A 547 -20.60 14.72 -11.65
CA SER A 547 -21.04 13.70 -12.60
C SER A 547 -20.97 14.23 -14.02
N THR A 548 -20.41 13.44 -14.94
CA THR A 548 -20.27 13.82 -16.36
C THR A 548 -21.34 13.21 -17.25
N GLY A 549 -22.05 12.17 -16.78
CA GLY A 549 -22.94 11.35 -17.62
C GLY A 549 -22.18 10.50 -18.64
N LEU A 550 -20.88 10.30 -18.46
CA LEU A 550 -20.02 9.53 -19.35
C LEU A 550 -19.41 8.32 -18.62
N TYR A 551 -19.18 7.26 -19.38
CA TYR A 551 -18.58 6.01 -18.94
C TYR A 551 -17.38 5.69 -19.83
N LEU A 552 -16.31 5.20 -19.23
CA LEU A 552 -15.15 4.66 -19.93
C LEU A 552 -15.23 3.13 -19.91
N ALA A 553 -15.15 2.52 -21.09
CA ALA A 553 -15.14 1.06 -21.20
C ALA A 553 -13.86 0.47 -20.59
N PRO A 554 -13.89 -0.80 -20.13
CA PRO A 554 -12.73 -1.47 -19.54
C PRO A 554 -11.50 -1.40 -20.45
N GLY A 555 -10.37 -0.92 -19.92
CA GLY A 555 -9.10 -0.84 -20.64
C GLY A 555 -9.00 0.29 -21.69
N VAL A 556 -10.10 1.00 -21.97
CA VAL A 556 -10.11 2.11 -22.95
C VAL A 556 -9.46 3.35 -22.34
N LYS A 557 -8.67 4.05 -23.16
CA LYS A 557 -8.04 5.33 -22.83
C LYS A 557 -8.81 6.47 -23.49
N THR A 558 -8.92 7.61 -22.82
CA THR A 558 -9.42 8.84 -23.43
C THR A 558 -8.55 10.02 -23.05
N ASP A 559 -8.34 10.91 -24.01
CA ASP A 559 -7.80 12.23 -23.73
C ASP A 559 -8.91 13.14 -23.20
N MET A 560 -8.55 13.99 -22.24
CA MET A 560 -9.40 15.01 -21.67
C MET A 560 -8.70 16.36 -21.78
N ILE A 561 -9.44 17.37 -22.26
CA ILE A 561 -8.99 18.75 -22.39
C ILE A 561 -9.56 19.53 -21.20
N MET A 562 -8.66 20.06 -20.39
CA MET A 562 -8.94 20.73 -19.13
C MET A 562 -8.74 22.24 -19.26
N PRO A 563 -9.59 23.06 -18.62
CA PRO A 563 -9.38 24.49 -18.58
C PRO A 563 -8.18 24.82 -17.68
N THR A 564 -7.39 25.82 -18.08
CA THR A 564 -6.19 26.27 -17.33
C THR A 564 -6.48 26.62 -15.88
N SER A 565 -7.71 27.02 -15.56
CA SER A 565 -8.15 27.39 -14.21
C SER A 565 -8.11 26.24 -13.20
N ILE A 566 -8.14 24.98 -13.63
CA ILE A 566 -8.15 23.80 -12.74
C ILE A 566 -6.84 22.99 -12.76
N VAL A 567 -5.95 23.27 -13.72
CA VAL A 567 -4.66 22.60 -13.88
C VAL A 567 -3.72 22.93 -12.70
N ASN A 568 -3.13 21.90 -12.09
CA ASN A 568 -2.28 22.01 -10.90
C ASN A 568 -2.97 22.70 -9.70
N ARG A 569 -4.30 22.57 -9.60
CA ARG A 569 -5.12 23.13 -8.50
C ARG A 569 -5.71 22.07 -7.57
N ARG A 570 -5.10 20.89 -7.49
CA ARG A 570 -5.56 19.71 -6.71
C ARG A 570 -6.90 19.12 -7.18
N TRP A 571 -7.36 19.49 -8.37
CA TRP A 571 -8.45 18.79 -9.02
C TRP A 571 -8.00 17.41 -9.48
N MET A 572 -8.94 16.46 -9.49
CA MET A 572 -8.69 15.11 -9.99
C MET A 572 -9.76 14.70 -11.00
N VAL A 573 -9.41 13.80 -11.90
CA VAL A 573 -10.38 12.96 -12.62
C VAL A 573 -10.49 11.65 -11.85
N GLN A 574 -11.71 11.17 -11.59
CA GLN A 574 -11.93 9.82 -11.07
C GLN A 574 -12.66 8.98 -12.12
N ILE A 575 -12.18 7.76 -12.33
CA ILE A 575 -12.87 6.75 -13.12
C ILE A 575 -13.41 5.69 -12.18
N SER A 576 -14.70 5.38 -12.31
CA SER A 576 -15.50 4.50 -11.45
C SER A 576 -16.08 5.18 -10.19
N CYS A 577 -17.21 4.67 -9.72
CA CYS A 577 -18.01 5.27 -8.64
C CYS A 577 -17.71 4.70 -7.25
N GLN A 578 -17.02 3.55 -7.20
CA GLN A 578 -16.69 2.82 -5.99
C GLN A 578 -15.54 3.50 -5.22
N THR A 579 -15.63 3.46 -3.88
CA THR A 579 -14.54 3.85 -2.96
C THR A 579 -13.97 2.67 -2.18
N ASP A 580 -14.69 1.56 -2.15
CA ASP A 580 -14.36 0.42 -1.31
C ASP A 580 -13.19 -0.42 -1.82
N TYR A 581 -12.25 -0.68 -0.92
CA TYR A 581 -11.29 -1.77 -1.05
C TYR A 581 -11.86 -3.05 -0.43
N LEU A 582 -12.01 -4.11 -1.21
CA LEU A 582 -12.54 -5.38 -0.73
C LEU A 582 -11.44 -6.27 -0.12
N ASN A 583 -11.68 -6.75 1.10
CA ASN A 583 -10.80 -7.69 1.80
C ASN A 583 -11.59 -8.90 2.32
N HIS A 584 -12.29 -9.58 1.41
CA HIS A 584 -13.12 -10.75 1.71
C HIS A 584 -12.45 -12.05 1.24
N GLY A 585 -12.80 -13.18 1.86
CA GLY A 585 -12.40 -14.51 1.37
C GLY A 585 -13.11 -14.94 0.07
N GLU A 586 -14.16 -14.21 -0.32
CA GLU A 586 -14.84 -14.35 -1.61
C GLU A 586 -14.91 -12.98 -2.30
N LEU A 587 -14.56 -12.91 -3.59
CA LEU A 587 -14.61 -11.67 -4.38
C LEU A 587 -15.51 -11.82 -5.62
N LYS A 588 -16.45 -10.88 -5.79
CA LYS A 588 -17.37 -10.73 -6.93
C LYS A 588 -16.94 -9.63 -7.92
N ARG A 589 -15.89 -8.89 -7.57
CA ARG A 589 -15.17 -7.93 -8.42
C ARG A 589 -13.74 -7.78 -7.91
N ALA A 590 -12.90 -7.05 -8.65
CA ALA A 590 -11.55 -6.72 -8.19
C ALA A 590 -11.59 -5.94 -6.85
N PRO A 591 -10.57 -6.09 -5.98
CA PRO A 591 -10.53 -5.42 -4.68
C PRO A 591 -10.73 -3.91 -4.75
N SER A 592 -10.07 -3.26 -5.71
CA SER A 592 -10.29 -1.87 -6.09
C SER A 592 -10.57 -1.80 -7.58
N VAL A 593 -11.54 -0.97 -7.96
CA VAL A 593 -11.95 -0.74 -9.35
C VAL A 593 -11.97 0.75 -9.71
N SER A 594 -11.56 1.63 -8.80
CA SER A 594 -11.50 3.07 -9.03
C SER A 594 -10.07 3.56 -9.20
N GLU A 595 -9.93 4.57 -10.05
CA GLU A 595 -8.66 5.23 -10.36
C GLU A 595 -8.84 6.74 -10.28
N ARG A 596 -7.86 7.43 -9.69
CA ARG A 596 -7.82 8.89 -9.61
C ARG A 596 -6.57 9.42 -10.31
N PHE A 597 -6.76 10.46 -11.11
CA PHE A 597 -5.69 11.13 -11.86
C PHE A 597 -5.64 12.60 -11.46
N PRO A 598 -4.51 13.11 -10.91
CA PRO A 598 -4.37 14.53 -10.65
C PRO A 598 -4.34 15.31 -11.97
N ILE A 599 -5.08 16.41 -12.03
CA ILE A 599 -5.09 17.27 -13.23
C ILE A 599 -3.84 18.15 -13.23
N THR A 600 -2.83 17.72 -13.99
CA THR A 600 -1.49 18.34 -14.02
C THR A 600 -1.17 19.08 -15.32
N SER A 601 -1.98 18.89 -16.36
CA SER A 601 -1.82 19.53 -17.67
C SER A 601 -3.17 19.79 -18.34
N GLU A 602 -3.20 20.68 -19.34
CA GLU A 602 -4.41 21.02 -20.11
C GLU A 602 -4.90 19.86 -20.98
N VAL A 603 -4.01 18.96 -21.41
CA VAL A 603 -4.38 17.75 -22.15
C VAL A 603 -3.75 16.58 -21.45
N MET A 604 -4.58 15.69 -20.91
CA MET A 604 -4.13 14.50 -20.21
C MET A 604 -4.96 13.29 -20.62
N GLN A 605 -4.32 12.13 -20.61
CA GLN A 605 -4.97 10.85 -20.87
C GLN A 605 -5.36 10.19 -19.55
N VAL A 606 -6.57 9.61 -19.49
CA VAL A 606 -7.07 8.84 -18.34
C VAL A 606 -7.60 7.48 -18.80
N TRP A 607 -7.54 6.49 -17.90
CA TRP A 607 -7.95 5.11 -18.19
C TRP A 607 -8.26 4.33 -16.91
N ASN A 608 -8.88 3.16 -17.04
CA ASN A 608 -9.10 2.22 -15.94
C ASN A 608 -9.25 0.81 -16.52
N LEU A 609 -8.56 -0.19 -15.95
CA LEU A 609 -8.65 -1.58 -16.40
C LEU A 609 -10.09 -2.11 -16.39
N TRP A 610 -10.87 -1.75 -15.36
CA TRP A 610 -12.23 -2.22 -15.11
C TRP A 610 -13.30 -1.30 -15.72
N GLY A 611 -12.90 -0.15 -16.27
CA GLY A 611 -13.80 0.88 -16.73
C GLY A 611 -14.54 1.57 -15.57
N GLY A 612 -15.46 2.47 -15.91
CA GLY A 612 -16.22 3.19 -14.88
C GLY A 612 -16.81 4.50 -15.36
N LEU A 613 -17.74 5.06 -14.58
CA LEU A 613 -18.23 6.42 -14.78
C LEU A 613 -17.09 7.43 -14.62
N ILE A 614 -17.10 8.50 -15.41
CA ILE A 614 -16.10 9.56 -15.38
C ILE A 614 -16.59 10.68 -14.47
N TYR A 615 -15.75 11.11 -13.53
CA TYR A 615 -16.03 12.18 -12.59
C TYR A 615 -14.92 13.23 -12.62
N LEU A 616 -15.29 14.49 -12.42
CA LEU A 616 -14.34 15.51 -11.96
C LEU A 616 -14.47 15.63 -10.43
N VAL A 617 -13.36 15.66 -9.72
CA VAL A 617 -13.31 15.82 -8.26
C VAL A 617 -12.77 17.21 -7.96
N ALA A 618 -13.67 18.08 -7.50
CA ALA A 618 -13.34 19.44 -7.07
C ALA A 618 -12.79 19.40 -5.63
N PRO A 619 -11.63 20.04 -5.37
CA PRO A 619 -11.06 20.07 -4.03
C PRO A 619 -11.88 20.99 -3.11
N THR A 620 -11.58 20.97 -1.81
CA THR A 620 -12.23 21.84 -0.82
C THR A 620 -12.00 23.33 -1.11
N LYS A 621 -12.90 24.19 -0.64
CA LYS A 621 -12.79 25.67 -0.70
C LYS A 621 -12.47 26.20 -2.11
N THR A 622 -13.17 25.67 -3.12
CA THR A 622 -12.94 25.98 -4.54
C THR A 622 -14.22 26.52 -5.17
N THR A 623 -14.10 27.60 -5.94
CA THR A 623 -15.18 28.14 -6.77
C THR A 623 -14.72 28.20 -8.21
N VAL A 624 -15.49 27.55 -9.10
CA VAL A 624 -15.28 27.57 -10.55
C VAL A 624 -16.64 27.72 -11.21
N GLU A 625 -16.78 28.69 -12.11
CA GLU A 625 -18.01 28.96 -12.85
C GLU A 625 -17.72 29.11 -14.36
N GLY A 626 -18.62 28.56 -15.18
CA GLY A 626 -18.61 28.70 -16.63
C GLY A 626 -17.40 28.08 -17.34
N GLN A 627 -16.67 27.18 -16.68
CA GLN A 627 -15.54 26.48 -17.30
C GLN A 627 -16.01 25.21 -17.99
N GLU A 628 -15.25 24.75 -18.99
CA GLU A 628 -15.58 23.57 -19.78
C GLU A 628 -14.44 22.57 -19.77
N VAL A 629 -14.76 21.29 -19.59
CA VAL A 629 -13.87 20.15 -19.84
C VAL A 629 -14.39 19.38 -21.03
N ILE A 630 -13.49 18.92 -21.91
CA ILE A 630 -13.85 18.13 -23.09
C ILE A 630 -13.32 16.70 -22.91
N VAL A 631 -14.20 15.71 -23.02
CA VAL A 631 -13.85 14.28 -23.05
C VAL A 631 -13.87 13.81 -24.51
N GLN A 632 -12.72 13.37 -25.04
CA GLN A 632 -12.60 13.09 -26.47
C GLN A 632 -13.29 11.81 -26.92
N THR A 633 -13.25 10.74 -26.12
CA THR A 633 -13.89 9.45 -26.42
C THR A 633 -14.48 8.86 -25.15
N ALA A 634 -15.78 8.62 -25.13
CA ALA A 634 -16.45 7.97 -24.01
C ALA A 634 -17.70 7.23 -24.47
N VAL A 635 -18.39 6.58 -23.55
CA VAL A 635 -19.69 5.95 -23.76
C VAL A 635 -20.72 6.75 -22.97
N SER A 636 -21.89 7.05 -23.56
CA SER A 636 -22.95 7.74 -22.81
C SER A 636 -23.52 6.84 -21.71
N ALA A 637 -23.69 7.41 -20.52
CA ALA A 637 -24.39 6.79 -19.41
C ALA A 637 -25.83 7.32 -19.29
N PRO A 638 -26.80 6.50 -18.83
CA PRO A 638 -28.09 7.00 -18.40
C PRO A 638 -27.89 8.01 -17.26
N TYR A 639 -28.06 9.29 -17.56
CA TYR A 639 -27.86 10.37 -16.60
C TYR A 639 -29.07 11.29 -16.63
N TYR A 640 -29.77 11.34 -15.50
CA TYR A 640 -30.89 12.24 -15.27
C TYR A 640 -30.49 13.30 -14.26
N LYS A 641 -30.68 14.57 -14.60
CA LYS A 641 -30.45 15.70 -13.69
C LYS A 641 -31.76 16.45 -13.47
N HIS A 642 -32.26 16.44 -12.24
CA HIS A 642 -33.51 17.11 -11.88
C HIS A 642 -33.46 18.61 -12.24
N GLY A 643 -34.53 19.10 -12.87
CA GLY A 643 -34.66 20.48 -13.35
C GLY A 643 -33.90 20.80 -14.65
N ALA A 644 -33.00 19.93 -15.12
CA ALA A 644 -32.23 20.12 -16.35
C ALA A 644 -32.65 19.13 -17.46
N THR A 645 -32.83 17.85 -17.13
CA THR A 645 -33.22 16.81 -18.10
C THR A 645 -34.73 16.79 -18.30
N LYS A 646 -35.20 16.90 -19.55
CA LYS A 646 -36.63 16.78 -19.88
C LYS A 646 -37.06 15.31 -19.92
N LEU A 647 -38.33 15.03 -19.65
CA LEU A 647 -38.87 13.66 -19.68
C LEU A 647 -38.80 13.03 -21.08
N ASP A 648 -39.02 13.81 -22.13
CA ASP A 648 -38.91 13.32 -23.52
C ASP A 648 -37.46 12.91 -23.85
N ASP A 649 -36.47 13.69 -23.40
CA ASP A 649 -35.06 13.36 -23.57
C ASP A 649 -34.69 12.10 -22.77
N TRP A 650 -35.25 11.97 -21.55
CA TRP A 650 -35.01 10.83 -20.68
C TRP A 650 -35.43 9.50 -21.30
N ALA A 651 -36.52 9.48 -22.09
CA ALA A 651 -36.99 8.28 -22.77
C ALA A 651 -35.90 7.65 -23.65
N GLN A 652 -35.04 8.47 -24.25
CA GLN A 652 -33.87 8.03 -25.02
C GLN A 652 -32.66 7.81 -24.09
N LEU A 653 -32.33 8.76 -23.21
CA LEU A 653 -31.15 8.70 -22.35
C LEU A 653 -31.11 7.45 -21.45
N ARG A 654 -32.26 6.98 -20.96
CA ARG A 654 -32.35 5.76 -20.14
C ARG A 654 -31.92 4.49 -20.86
N SER A 655 -31.78 4.52 -22.20
CA SER A 655 -31.30 3.41 -23.04
C SER A 655 -29.80 3.48 -23.36
N ALA A 656 -29.09 4.52 -22.91
CA ALA A 656 -27.65 4.70 -23.19
C ALA A 656 -26.79 3.50 -22.71
N PRO A 657 -25.79 3.05 -23.47
CA PRO A 657 -25.24 1.69 -23.35
C PRO A 657 -24.41 1.40 -22.09
N SER A 658 -23.98 2.41 -21.32
CA SER A 658 -23.24 2.21 -20.06
C SER A 658 -23.90 1.20 -19.13
N PRO A 659 -23.12 0.35 -18.42
CA PRO A 659 -23.64 -0.53 -17.38
C PRO A 659 -24.06 0.19 -16.09
N TRP A 660 -23.67 1.46 -15.93
CA TRP A 660 -23.98 2.32 -14.79
C TRP A 660 -24.83 3.53 -15.18
N ALA A 661 -25.73 3.92 -14.28
CA ALA A 661 -26.61 5.08 -14.39
C ALA A 661 -26.45 6.00 -13.18
N GLU A 662 -26.72 7.30 -13.37
CA GLU A 662 -26.80 8.30 -12.30
C GLU A 662 -28.12 9.09 -12.35
N LEU A 663 -28.77 9.21 -11.20
CA LEU A 663 -29.91 10.09 -10.98
C LEU A 663 -29.49 11.20 -10.01
N GLU A 664 -29.29 12.40 -10.53
CA GLU A 664 -28.87 13.57 -9.76
C GLU A 664 -30.09 14.42 -9.38
N PHE A 665 -30.31 14.53 -8.08
CA PHE A 665 -31.36 15.35 -7.47
C PHE A 665 -30.76 16.56 -6.74
N ASP A 666 -31.55 17.26 -5.93
CA ASP A 666 -31.14 18.56 -5.39
C ASP A 666 -30.00 18.42 -4.37
N ASN A 667 -30.11 17.42 -3.48
CA ASN A 667 -29.18 17.16 -2.39
C ASN A 667 -28.56 15.76 -2.42
N ILE A 668 -28.91 14.90 -3.37
CA ILE A 668 -28.41 13.52 -3.44
C ILE A 668 -28.25 13.05 -4.89
N ILE A 669 -27.26 12.18 -5.13
CA ILE A 669 -27.04 11.49 -6.40
C ILE A 669 -27.09 9.98 -6.15
N LEU A 670 -27.92 9.27 -6.91
CA LEU A 670 -28.05 7.82 -6.84
C LEU A 670 -27.33 7.18 -8.02
N THR A 671 -26.37 6.32 -7.73
CA THR A 671 -25.59 5.58 -8.74
C THR A 671 -25.90 4.10 -8.63
N LEU A 672 -26.37 3.50 -9.72
CA LEU A 672 -26.86 2.13 -9.73
C LEU A 672 -26.66 1.47 -11.10
N PRO A 673 -26.69 0.12 -11.20
CA PRO A 673 -26.64 -0.56 -12.48
C PRO A 673 -27.78 -0.11 -13.40
N SER A 674 -27.45 0.19 -14.67
CA SER A 674 -28.39 0.77 -15.65
C SER A 674 -29.66 -0.06 -15.84
N ARG A 675 -29.60 -1.38 -15.60
CA ARG A 675 -30.76 -2.28 -15.65
C ARG A 675 -31.95 -1.79 -14.81
N PHE A 676 -31.70 -1.07 -13.71
CA PHE A 676 -32.75 -0.58 -12.81
C PHE A 676 -33.43 0.70 -13.31
N VAL A 677 -32.80 1.44 -14.23
CA VAL A 677 -33.38 2.68 -14.79
C VAL A 677 -33.90 2.51 -16.21
N ARG A 678 -33.61 1.38 -16.87
CA ARG A 678 -34.08 1.11 -18.25
C ARG A 678 -35.58 1.28 -18.37
N ASP A 679 -36.33 0.83 -17.38
CA ASP A 679 -37.81 0.87 -17.34
C ASP A 679 -38.37 2.02 -16.48
N LEU A 680 -37.52 2.91 -15.97
CA LEU A 680 -37.94 4.05 -15.13
C LEU A 680 -38.46 5.19 -16.01
N GLU A 681 -39.76 5.27 -16.27
CA GLU A 681 -40.33 6.32 -17.12
C GLU A 681 -40.47 7.69 -16.43
N ARG A 682 -40.59 7.70 -15.09
CA ARG A 682 -40.88 8.90 -14.29
C ARG A 682 -39.78 9.17 -13.25
N PRO A 683 -38.56 9.55 -13.69
CA PRO A 683 -37.46 9.89 -12.77
C PRO A 683 -37.74 11.18 -11.98
N ASP A 684 -38.67 12.02 -12.45
CA ASP A 684 -39.14 13.22 -11.75
C ASP A 684 -39.93 12.87 -10.48
N GLU A 685 -40.69 11.78 -10.46
CA GLU A 685 -41.36 11.30 -9.24
C GLU A 685 -40.36 10.72 -8.24
N ALA A 686 -39.27 10.08 -8.72
CA ALA A 686 -38.16 9.69 -7.87
C ALA A 686 -37.44 10.91 -7.28
N ALA A 687 -37.21 11.95 -8.08
CA ALA A 687 -36.65 13.21 -7.59
C ALA A 687 -37.52 13.83 -6.48
N LYS A 688 -38.85 13.87 -6.65
CA LYS A 688 -39.76 14.36 -5.59
C LYS A 688 -39.64 13.58 -4.30
N LEU A 689 -39.60 12.25 -4.37
CA LEU A 689 -39.44 11.39 -3.20
C LEU A 689 -38.12 11.68 -2.47
N TRP A 690 -37.00 11.63 -3.18
CA TRP A 690 -35.68 11.79 -2.58
C TRP A 690 -35.40 13.22 -2.12
N ASN A 691 -35.88 14.24 -2.83
CA ASN A 691 -35.82 15.62 -2.35
C ASN A 691 -36.62 15.79 -1.04
N SER A 692 -37.78 15.13 -0.91
CA SER A 692 -38.54 15.12 0.35
C SER A 692 -37.80 14.42 1.49
N ILE A 693 -37.13 13.30 1.20
CA ILE A 693 -36.30 12.58 2.19
C ILE A 693 -35.13 13.46 2.64
N MET A 694 -34.36 14.02 1.71
CA MET A 694 -33.20 14.86 2.02
C MET A 694 -33.59 16.15 2.73
N LYS A 695 -34.77 16.70 2.44
CA LYS A 695 -35.35 17.77 3.24
C LYS A 695 -35.58 17.34 4.69
N GLY A 696 -36.12 16.14 4.92
CA GLY A 696 -36.25 15.57 6.26
C GLY A 696 -34.90 15.41 6.96
N ILE A 697 -33.86 14.98 6.23
CA ILE A 697 -32.49 14.90 6.76
C ILE A 697 -32.00 16.27 7.24
N ALA A 698 -32.10 17.31 6.39
CA ALA A 698 -31.70 18.67 6.75
C ALA A 698 -32.50 19.25 7.92
N GLU A 699 -33.82 19.05 7.92
CA GLU A 699 -34.71 19.57 8.96
C GLU A 699 -34.38 19.02 10.34
N LEU A 700 -34.16 17.70 10.46
CA LEU A 700 -33.79 17.12 11.75
C LEU A 700 -32.37 17.54 12.13
N ALA A 701 -31.42 17.54 11.19
CA ALA A 701 -30.05 17.96 11.45
C ALA A 701 -29.91 19.47 11.73
N VAL A 702 -30.94 20.27 11.49
CA VAL A 702 -30.95 21.74 11.62
C VAL A 702 -29.83 22.39 10.81
N ILE A 703 -29.72 21.96 9.55
CA ILE A 703 -28.79 22.52 8.56
C ILE A 703 -29.58 23.17 7.41
N PRO A 704 -28.94 24.00 6.56
CA PRO A 704 -29.61 24.57 5.39
C PRO A 704 -30.27 23.49 4.52
N GLU A 705 -31.47 23.77 4.00
CA GLU A 705 -32.24 22.82 3.17
C GLU A 705 -31.46 22.41 1.91
N LYS A 706 -30.67 23.32 1.34
CA LYS A 706 -29.71 23.00 0.28
C LYS A 706 -28.38 22.63 0.90
N PHE A 707 -27.92 21.42 0.62
CA PHE A 707 -26.66 20.92 1.15
C PHE A 707 -25.50 21.63 0.46
N ALA A 708 -24.42 21.87 1.21
CA ALA A 708 -23.19 22.44 0.65
C ALA A 708 -22.49 21.49 -0.33
N ARG A 709 -22.75 20.18 -0.20
CA ARG A 709 -22.31 19.11 -1.09
C ARG A 709 -23.43 18.08 -1.15
N LYS A 710 -23.81 17.62 -2.34
CA LYS A 710 -24.81 16.55 -2.49
C LYS A 710 -24.31 15.27 -1.85
N GLU A 711 -25.17 14.52 -1.17
CA GLU A 711 -24.89 13.16 -0.74
C GLU A 711 -24.85 12.21 -1.96
N ARG A 712 -24.27 11.02 -1.78
CA ARG A 712 -24.21 9.99 -2.84
C ARG A 712 -24.55 8.62 -2.27
N ILE A 713 -25.33 7.84 -3.01
CA ILE A 713 -25.51 6.40 -2.76
C ILE A 713 -25.02 5.64 -4.00
N VAL A 714 -24.17 4.63 -3.80
CA VAL A 714 -23.65 3.74 -4.84
C VAL A 714 -24.08 2.30 -4.55
N ALA A 715 -24.78 1.70 -5.50
CA ALA A 715 -25.22 0.31 -5.42
C ALA A 715 -24.25 -0.64 -6.15
N ASP A 716 -23.32 -1.23 -5.41
CA ASP A 716 -22.23 -2.04 -5.92
C ASP A 716 -22.46 -3.55 -5.75
N VAL A 717 -21.89 -4.38 -6.61
CA VAL A 717 -22.05 -5.84 -6.55
C VAL A 717 -21.56 -6.44 -5.23
N GLN A 718 -20.55 -5.81 -4.63
CA GLN A 718 -19.96 -6.19 -3.36
C GLN A 718 -19.35 -4.97 -2.69
N ILE A 719 -19.59 -4.82 -1.39
CA ILE A 719 -19.10 -3.74 -0.55
C ILE A 719 -18.17 -4.27 0.54
N SER A 720 -17.44 -3.38 1.20
CA SER A 720 -16.39 -3.69 2.17
C SER A 720 -16.93 -4.26 3.48
N ALA A 721 -18.10 -3.79 3.93
CA ALA A 721 -18.73 -4.22 5.17
C ALA A 721 -20.27 -4.17 5.07
N GLY A 722 -20.96 -5.06 5.81
CA GLY A 722 -22.41 -5.00 6.00
C GLY A 722 -23.26 -5.25 4.74
N SER A 723 -24.51 -4.81 4.80
CA SER A 723 -25.43 -4.70 3.65
C SER A 723 -25.41 -3.32 3.01
N MET A 724 -25.16 -2.31 3.84
CA MET A 724 -24.88 -0.93 3.48
C MET A 724 -23.85 -0.40 4.49
N HIS A 725 -23.15 0.67 4.15
CA HIS A 725 -22.40 1.47 5.12
C HIS A 725 -22.30 2.94 4.69
N ALA A 726 -22.20 3.81 5.68
CA ALA A 726 -22.08 5.24 5.52
C ALA A 726 -20.73 5.64 4.89
N GLY A 727 -20.68 6.86 4.39
CA GLY A 727 -19.54 7.40 3.68
C GLY A 727 -19.94 8.44 2.63
N TYR A 728 -18.97 8.84 1.83
CA TYR A 728 -19.19 9.64 0.64
C TYR A 728 -18.49 8.94 -0.55
N PRO A 729 -19.19 8.03 -1.23
CA PRO A 729 -20.62 7.71 -1.15
C PRO A 729 -21.01 6.79 0.03
N VAL A 730 -22.30 6.76 0.35
CA VAL A 730 -22.94 5.62 1.02
C VAL A 730 -22.88 4.43 0.05
N MET A 731 -22.38 3.29 0.52
CA MET A 731 -22.26 2.08 -0.29
C MET A 731 -23.36 1.11 0.10
N MET A 732 -24.02 0.51 -0.90
CA MET A 732 -25.03 -0.53 -0.69
C MET A 732 -24.86 -1.67 -1.69
N ARG A 733 -25.40 -2.84 -1.40
CA ARG A 733 -25.37 -3.96 -2.34
C ARG A 733 -26.34 -3.75 -3.51
N SER A 734 -25.91 -4.09 -4.73
CA SER A 734 -26.71 -3.92 -5.94
C SER A 734 -27.96 -4.81 -5.99
N SER A 735 -28.01 -5.86 -5.16
CA SER A 735 -29.21 -6.67 -4.92
C SER A 735 -30.37 -5.86 -4.31
N GLU A 736 -30.06 -4.75 -3.65
CA GLU A 736 -31.02 -3.85 -2.99
C GLU A 736 -31.27 -2.58 -3.82
N ALA A 737 -30.58 -2.39 -4.95
CA ALA A 737 -30.64 -1.16 -5.76
C ALA A 737 -32.04 -0.80 -6.27
N SER A 738 -32.94 -1.79 -6.42
CA SER A 738 -34.32 -1.54 -6.83
C SER A 738 -35.09 -0.68 -5.84
N GLU A 739 -34.71 -0.70 -4.55
CA GLU A 739 -35.37 0.12 -3.52
C GLU A 739 -35.20 1.61 -3.80
N LEU A 740 -34.07 2.02 -4.40
CA LEU A 740 -33.76 3.42 -4.71
C LEU A 740 -34.73 4.05 -5.72
N VAL A 741 -35.34 3.25 -6.59
CA VAL A 741 -36.20 3.70 -7.70
C VAL A 741 -37.63 3.18 -7.61
N ASN A 742 -37.95 2.32 -6.62
CA ASN A 742 -39.29 1.77 -6.43
C ASN A 742 -40.13 2.61 -5.45
N LEU A 743 -40.76 3.66 -5.99
CA LEU A 743 -41.56 4.62 -5.21
C LEU A 743 -42.68 3.99 -4.39
N LYS A 744 -43.35 2.99 -4.98
CA LYS A 744 -44.46 2.29 -4.30
C LYS A 744 -43.95 1.52 -3.09
N ARG A 745 -42.82 0.85 -3.22
CA ARG A 745 -42.23 0.07 -2.13
C ARG A 745 -41.68 0.97 -1.03
N ALA A 746 -41.03 2.08 -1.38
CA ALA A 746 -40.57 3.09 -0.42
C ALA A 746 -41.72 3.61 0.46
N ARG A 747 -42.93 3.79 -0.10
CA ARG A 747 -44.13 4.24 0.64
C ARG A 747 -44.85 3.13 1.43
N ILE A 748 -44.50 1.86 1.26
CA ILE A 748 -45.15 0.73 1.97
C ILE A 748 -44.21 0.14 3.02
N LYS A 749 -42.95 -0.09 2.65
CA LYS A 749 -41.94 -0.74 3.50
C LYS A 749 -40.93 0.25 4.09
N GLY A 750 -40.84 1.46 3.57
CA GLY A 750 -39.80 2.41 3.95
C GLY A 750 -38.47 2.17 3.23
N LEU A 751 -37.50 3.02 3.56
CA LEU A 751 -36.10 3.03 3.13
C LEU A 751 -35.21 3.11 4.39
N TRP A 752 -35.42 2.17 5.33
CA TRP A 752 -34.81 2.24 6.65
C TRP A 752 -33.29 2.24 6.57
N GLY A 753 -32.71 1.34 5.77
CA GLY A 753 -31.25 1.21 5.62
C GLY A 753 -30.64 2.44 4.96
N GLU A 754 -31.21 2.93 3.87
CA GLU A 754 -30.68 4.08 3.15
C GLU A 754 -30.72 5.36 4.00
N VAL A 755 -31.81 5.57 4.75
CA VAL A 755 -31.93 6.71 5.66
C VAL A 755 -31.03 6.55 6.88
N HIS A 756 -30.83 5.32 7.37
CA HIS A 756 -29.91 5.02 8.47
C HIS A 756 -28.46 5.43 8.13
N GLU A 757 -27.98 5.07 6.94
CA GLU A 757 -26.64 5.47 6.48
C GLU A 757 -26.51 6.98 6.27
N LEU A 758 -27.56 7.63 5.74
CA LEU A 758 -27.59 9.10 5.66
C LEU A 758 -27.61 9.75 7.05
N GLY A 759 -28.23 9.08 8.04
CA GLY A 759 -28.22 9.48 9.45
C GLY A 759 -26.82 9.42 10.06
N HIS A 760 -26.01 8.41 9.74
CA HIS A 760 -24.60 8.38 10.11
C HIS A 760 -23.83 9.61 9.57
N ASN A 761 -24.10 10.06 8.34
CA ASN A 761 -23.49 11.28 7.80
C ASN A 761 -23.90 12.57 8.57
N GLN A 762 -24.99 12.53 9.36
CA GLN A 762 -25.44 13.66 10.19
C GLN A 762 -25.00 13.59 11.66
N GLN A 763 -24.44 12.46 12.10
CA GLN A 763 -23.87 12.33 13.44
C GLN A 763 -22.75 13.36 13.69
N ARG A 764 -22.60 13.75 14.96
CA ARG A 764 -21.61 14.75 15.38
C ARG A 764 -20.97 14.31 16.68
N THR A 765 -19.65 14.36 16.71
CA THR A 765 -18.84 14.04 17.89
C THR A 765 -19.26 14.81 19.15
N ALA A 766 -19.90 15.98 18.99
CA ALA A 766 -20.36 16.81 20.10
C ALA A 766 -21.47 16.15 20.96
N TRP A 767 -22.35 15.35 20.37
CA TRP A 767 -23.45 14.71 21.09
C TRP A 767 -23.47 13.19 20.97
N ASP A 768 -22.58 12.60 20.18
CA ASP A 768 -22.41 11.16 20.13
C ASP A 768 -21.42 10.65 21.19
N PHE A 769 -21.78 9.52 21.79
CA PHE A 769 -21.03 8.83 22.84
C PHE A 769 -20.37 7.60 22.22
N GLU A 770 -19.03 7.60 22.25
CA GLU A 770 -18.21 6.60 21.57
C GLU A 770 -18.60 5.18 22.00
N LYS A 771 -18.84 4.27 21.04
CA LYS A 771 -19.31 2.88 21.23
C LYS A 771 -20.74 2.69 21.74
N GLN A 772 -21.40 3.72 22.28
CA GLN A 772 -22.80 3.59 22.75
C GLN A 772 -23.82 4.07 21.73
N THR A 773 -23.61 5.22 21.08
CA THR A 773 -24.65 5.84 20.24
C THR A 773 -24.44 5.70 18.74
N GLU A 774 -23.31 5.14 18.31
CA GLU A 774 -22.93 5.02 16.89
C GLU A 774 -24.07 4.43 16.04
N GLU A 775 -24.65 3.32 16.46
CA GLU A 775 -25.77 2.64 15.77
C GLU A 775 -27.16 3.03 16.33
N ALA A 776 -27.23 4.07 17.16
CA ALA A 776 -28.45 4.49 17.84
C ALA A 776 -28.94 5.86 17.34
N THR A 777 -28.11 6.90 17.38
CA THR A 777 -28.55 8.26 17.05
C THR A 777 -28.76 8.45 15.55
N CYS A 778 -28.03 7.72 14.69
CA CYS A 778 -28.29 7.67 13.24
C CYS A 778 -29.74 7.28 12.93
N ASN A 779 -30.34 6.37 13.71
CA ASN A 779 -31.71 5.92 13.55
C ASN A 779 -32.77 6.97 13.90
N LEU A 780 -32.41 8.10 14.54
CA LEU A 780 -33.34 9.22 14.72
C LEU A 780 -33.78 9.79 13.38
N TRP A 781 -32.87 9.86 12.41
CA TRP A 781 -33.20 10.25 11.04
C TRP A 781 -34.10 9.22 10.36
N SER A 782 -33.83 7.93 10.56
CA SER A 782 -34.69 6.85 10.05
C SER A 782 -36.12 7.02 10.57
N VAL A 783 -36.33 7.21 11.87
CA VAL A 783 -37.68 7.41 12.41
C VAL A 783 -38.29 8.71 11.87
N TYR A 784 -37.59 9.84 11.95
CA TYR A 784 -38.11 11.15 11.53
C TYR A 784 -38.55 11.18 10.07
N VAL A 785 -37.70 10.71 9.15
CA VAL A 785 -38.01 10.70 7.72
C VAL A 785 -39.20 9.80 7.42
N HIS A 786 -39.28 8.62 8.05
CA HIS A 786 -40.39 7.71 7.79
C HIS A 786 -41.72 8.29 8.25
N GLU A 787 -41.75 8.89 9.44
CA GLU A 787 -42.97 9.51 9.97
C GLU A 787 -43.35 10.79 9.22
N GLU A 788 -42.42 11.73 9.09
CA GLU A 788 -42.72 13.10 8.64
C GLU A 788 -42.70 13.26 7.12
N LYS A 789 -41.95 12.40 6.40
CA LYS A 789 -41.76 12.52 4.94
C LYS A 789 -42.34 11.35 4.17
N LEU A 790 -42.36 10.15 4.76
CA LEU A 790 -42.90 8.95 4.11
C LEU A 790 -44.35 8.65 4.50
N ASP A 791 -44.88 9.29 5.55
CA ASP A 791 -46.20 8.99 6.15
C ASP A 791 -46.32 7.51 6.55
N LEU A 792 -45.22 6.97 7.11
CA LEU A 792 -45.09 5.60 7.55
C LEU A 792 -44.89 5.55 9.05
N ASN A 793 -45.76 4.84 9.75
CA ASN A 793 -45.60 4.60 11.18
C ASN A 793 -44.29 3.83 11.45
N ARG A 794 -43.53 4.23 12.47
CA ARG A 794 -42.25 3.61 12.81
C ARG A 794 -42.32 2.09 13.01
N ALA A 795 -43.43 1.56 13.54
CA ALA A 795 -43.64 0.12 13.73
C ALA A 795 -43.89 -0.64 12.41
N GLN A 796 -44.33 0.07 11.36
CA GLN A 796 -44.44 -0.47 10.00
C GLN A 796 -43.10 -0.35 9.25
N ALA A 797 -42.35 0.72 9.52
CA ALA A 797 -41.04 0.95 8.92
C ALA A 797 -39.97 -0.05 9.39
N HIS A 798 -39.99 -0.44 10.68
CA HIS A 798 -39.04 -1.41 11.21
C HIS A 798 -39.62 -2.26 12.35
N SER A 799 -39.38 -3.58 12.31
CA SER A 799 -39.96 -4.54 13.26
C SER A 799 -39.47 -4.36 14.71
N ALA A 800 -38.26 -3.83 14.89
CA ALA A 800 -37.72 -3.47 16.20
C ALA A 800 -38.49 -2.33 16.89
N LEU A 801 -39.26 -1.56 16.13
CA LEU A 801 -40.03 -0.42 16.65
C LEU A 801 -41.51 -0.74 16.91
N THR A 802 -41.91 -2.01 16.77
CA THR A 802 -43.20 -2.46 17.30
C THR A 802 -43.21 -2.32 18.82
N LYS A 803 -44.40 -2.06 19.40
CA LYS A 803 -44.54 -1.90 20.85
C LYS A 803 -43.95 -3.10 21.63
N GLN A 804 -44.25 -4.31 21.17
CA GLN A 804 -43.74 -5.55 21.79
C GLN A 804 -42.21 -5.62 21.80
N SER A 805 -41.56 -5.29 20.68
CA SER A 805 -40.09 -5.29 20.58
C SER A 805 -39.48 -4.24 21.51
N ARG A 806 -40.04 -3.03 21.53
CA ARG A 806 -39.58 -1.92 22.38
C ARG A 806 -39.73 -2.22 23.87
N ASP A 807 -40.90 -2.70 24.30
CA ASP A 807 -41.14 -3.16 25.68
C ASP A 807 -40.11 -4.24 26.07
N SER A 808 -39.88 -5.23 25.18
CA SER A 808 -38.90 -6.29 25.42
C SER A 808 -37.46 -5.76 25.53
N THR A 809 -37.10 -4.72 24.79
CA THR A 809 -35.76 -4.11 24.86
C THR A 809 -35.54 -3.48 26.23
N VAL A 810 -36.49 -2.69 26.71
CA VAL A 810 -36.45 -2.07 28.04
C VAL A 810 -36.39 -3.12 29.13
N ASP A 811 -37.29 -4.12 29.10
CA ASP A 811 -37.36 -5.19 30.09
C ASP A 811 -36.03 -5.96 30.22
N LYS A 812 -35.40 -6.29 29.09
CA LYS A 812 -34.11 -7.02 29.08
C LYS A 812 -33.00 -6.17 29.69
N TYR A 813 -32.90 -4.91 29.30
CA TYR A 813 -31.88 -4.00 29.82
C TYR A 813 -32.02 -3.76 31.33
N VAL A 814 -33.26 -3.56 31.79
CA VAL A 814 -33.56 -3.42 33.23
C VAL A 814 -33.20 -4.69 34.00
N LYS A 815 -33.59 -5.88 33.50
CA LYS A 815 -33.26 -7.17 34.13
C LYS A 815 -31.75 -7.46 34.17
N ALA A 816 -31.00 -6.97 33.19
CA ALA A 816 -29.53 -7.08 33.15
C ALA A 816 -28.82 -6.12 34.12
N GLY A 817 -29.58 -5.28 34.85
CA GLY A 817 -29.05 -4.38 35.86
C GLY A 817 -28.67 -2.99 35.33
N ARG A 818 -29.18 -2.60 34.15
CA ARG A 818 -28.97 -1.26 33.55
C ARG A 818 -27.48 -0.90 33.38
N LYS A 819 -26.68 -1.87 32.94
CA LYS A 819 -25.25 -1.66 32.76
C LYS A 819 -25.03 -0.78 31.54
N LEU A 820 -24.42 0.39 31.73
CA LEU A 820 -24.19 1.36 30.65
C LEU A 820 -23.43 0.78 29.44
N ILE A 821 -22.55 -0.22 29.66
CA ILE A 821 -21.85 -0.91 28.57
C ILE A 821 -22.79 -1.69 27.62
N GLU A 822 -23.97 -2.07 28.10
CA GLU A 822 -25.04 -2.74 27.33
C GLU A 822 -26.07 -1.73 26.77
N TRP A 823 -25.94 -0.43 27.09
CA TRP A 823 -26.74 0.65 26.52
C TRP A 823 -26.16 1.06 25.16
N ASN A 824 -26.53 0.33 24.11
CA ASN A 824 -26.11 0.59 22.73
C ASN A 824 -27.22 0.20 21.74
N ASN A 825 -27.03 0.49 20.44
CA ASN A 825 -27.95 0.13 19.36
C ASN A 825 -29.43 0.52 19.68
N TRP A 826 -30.33 -0.47 19.62
CA TRP A 826 -31.76 -0.31 19.91
C TRP A 826 -32.08 0.10 21.34
N THR A 827 -31.29 -0.35 22.33
CA THR A 827 -31.48 0.03 23.74
C THR A 827 -31.20 1.52 23.93
N ALA A 828 -30.13 2.03 23.31
CA ALA A 828 -29.82 3.44 23.34
C ALA A 828 -30.86 4.27 22.57
N LEU A 829 -31.25 3.82 21.38
CA LEU A 829 -32.29 4.47 20.58
C LEU A 829 -33.61 4.62 21.36
N GLU A 830 -34.03 3.59 22.10
CA GLU A 830 -35.27 3.63 22.89
C GLU A 830 -35.30 4.78 23.90
N THR A 831 -34.16 5.10 24.53
CA THR A 831 -34.05 6.27 25.42
C THR A 831 -34.41 7.57 24.69
N TYR A 832 -33.93 7.75 23.45
CA TYR A 832 -34.24 8.91 22.63
C TYR A 832 -35.68 8.89 22.11
N LEU A 833 -36.23 7.71 21.77
CA LEU A 833 -37.63 7.60 21.34
C LEU A 833 -38.60 8.00 22.44
N GLN A 834 -38.31 7.68 23.71
CA GLN A 834 -39.13 8.12 24.85
C GLN A 834 -39.08 9.63 25.05
N LEU A 835 -37.92 10.27 24.83
CA LEU A 835 -37.82 11.72 24.79
C LEU A 835 -38.65 12.30 23.63
N GLN A 836 -38.58 11.68 22.44
CA GLN A 836 -39.31 12.12 21.27
C GLN A 836 -40.82 11.99 21.47
N GLU A 837 -41.31 10.92 22.11
CA GLU A 837 -42.73 10.73 22.42
C GLU A 837 -43.26 11.75 23.43
N LYS A 838 -42.43 12.18 24.39
CA LYS A 838 -42.81 13.18 25.40
C LYS A 838 -42.75 14.62 24.87
N PHE A 839 -41.72 14.96 24.10
CA PHE A 839 -41.37 16.34 23.77
C PHE A 839 -41.47 16.69 22.29
N GLY A 840 -41.65 15.70 21.42
CA GLY A 840 -41.73 15.88 19.97
C GLY A 840 -40.37 16.14 19.31
N TRP A 841 -40.38 16.18 17.97
CA TRP A 841 -39.18 16.42 17.16
C TRP A 841 -38.62 17.84 17.28
N ASP A 842 -39.45 18.82 17.61
CA ASP A 842 -38.99 20.20 17.79
C ASP A 842 -38.02 20.36 18.98
N ALA A 843 -38.16 19.52 20.03
CA ALA A 843 -37.19 19.48 21.11
C ALA A 843 -35.81 19.02 20.62
N PHE A 844 -35.76 17.97 19.79
CA PHE A 844 -34.50 17.48 19.19
C PHE A 844 -33.86 18.55 18.29
N LYS A 845 -34.65 19.20 17.44
CA LYS A 845 -34.16 20.31 16.60
C LYS A 845 -33.58 21.43 17.45
N GLN A 846 -34.24 21.83 18.54
CA GLN A 846 -33.71 22.86 19.44
C GLN A 846 -32.41 22.44 20.14
N VAL A 847 -32.27 21.16 20.49
CA VAL A 847 -31.04 20.60 21.08
C VAL A 847 -29.91 20.59 20.06
N PHE A 848 -30.11 19.99 18.88
CA PHE A 848 -29.10 19.96 17.83
C PHE A 848 -28.69 21.37 17.37
N SER A 849 -29.66 22.29 17.26
CA SER A 849 -29.38 23.70 16.99
C SER A 849 -28.45 24.34 18.02
N ALA A 850 -28.58 24.00 19.30
CA ALA A 850 -27.72 24.55 20.34
C ALA A 850 -26.28 24.05 20.18
N TYR A 851 -26.12 22.76 19.88
CA TYR A 851 -24.81 22.15 19.67
C TYR A 851 -24.08 22.69 18.44
N HIS A 852 -24.77 23.14 17.38
CA HIS A 852 -24.10 23.78 16.23
C HIS A 852 -23.29 25.03 16.60
N THR A 853 -23.64 25.69 17.70
CA THR A 853 -22.98 26.90 18.19
C THR A 853 -22.18 26.69 19.49
N MET A 854 -22.20 25.48 20.03
CA MET A 854 -21.63 25.17 21.33
C MET A 854 -20.12 24.97 21.24
N SER A 855 -19.36 25.70 22.08
CA SER A 855 -17.93 25.46 22.30
C SER A 855 -17.72 24.56 23.51
N ASP A 856 -16.49 24.04 23.67
CA ASP A 856 -16.02 23.40 24.90
C ASP A 856 -16.80 22.14 25.33
N VAL A 857 -17.29 21.39 24.34
CA VAL A 857 -17.94 20.10 24.58
C VAL A 857 -16.92 19.10 25.16
N PRO A 858 -17.27 18.38 26.25
CA PRO A 858 -16.42 17.35 26.83
C PRO A 858 -16.01 16.29 25.82
N ARG A 859 -14.78 15.75 25.97
CA ARG A 859 -14.27 14.70 25.08
C ARG A 859 -14.68 13.31 25.54
N ASP A 860 -14.85 13.10 26.84
CA ASP A 860 -15.26 11.83 27.43
C ASP A 860 -16.80 11.68 27.47
N ASN A 861 -17.27 10.43 27.47
CA ASN A 861 -18.71 10.13 27.42
C ASN A 861 -19.46 10.59 28.68
N VAL A 862 -18.84 10.60 29.86
CA VAL A 862 -19.51 11.01 31.11
C VAL A 862 -19.83 12.51 31.06
N GLY A 863 -18.85 13.33 30.68
CA GLY A 863 -19.04 14.76 30.49
C GLY A 863 -20.08 15.05 29.41
N LYS A 864 -20.05 14.34 28.28
CA LYS A 864 -21.04 14.51 27.21
C LYS A 864 -22.46 14.13 27.63
N MET A 865 -22.65 13.03 28.37
CA MET A 865 -23.96 12.61 28.89
C MET A 865 -24.55 13.64 29.85
N ASN A 866 -23.73 14.21 30.72
CA ASN A 866 -24.15 15.29 31.64
C ASN A 866 -24.51 16.57 30.89
N LEU A 867 -23.69 16.99 29.92
CA LEU A 867 -23.96 18.15 29.08
C LEU A 867 -25.23 17.96 28.22
N TYR A 868 -25.44 16.77 27.68
CA TYR A 868 -26.65 16.44 26.92
C TYR A 868 -27.89 16.50 27.82
N THR A 869 -27.80 15.95 29.03
CA THR A 869 -28.88 16.04 30.03
C THR A 869 -29.21 17.49 30.38
N GLU A 870 -28.19 18.32 30.63
CA GLU A 870 -28.35 19.75 30.89
C GLU A 870 -29.02 20.47 29.71
N THR A 871 -28.45 20.30 28.52
CA THR A 871 -28.92 20.95 27.29
C THR A 871 -30.35 20.58 26.99
N PHE A 872 -30.69 19.29 26.99
CA PHE A 872 -32.04 18.82 26.68
C PHE A 872 -33.04 19.33 27.73
N SER A 873 -32.71 19.21 29.03
CA SER A 873 -33.58 19.68 30.12
C SER A 873 -33.89 21.18 30.01
N GLN A 874 -32.89 21.99 29.69
CA GLN A 874 -33.07 23.43 29.49
C GLN A 874 -33.96 23.75 28.28
N LYS A 875 -33.80 23.02 27.17
CA LYS A 875 -34.62 23.24 25.95
C LYS A 875 -36.08 22.86 26.14
N VAL A 876 -36.37 21.82 26.93
CA VAL A 876 -37.74 21.39 27.20
C VAL A 876 -38.34 21.99 28.48
N GLY A 877 -37.57 22.77 29.23
CA GLY A 877 -38.00 23.38 30.48
C GLY A 877 -38.38 22.38 31.57
N MET A 878 -37.81 21.18 31.55
CA MET A 878 -38.11 20.10 32.50
C MET A 878 -36.82 19.39 32.91
N ASN A 879 -36.69 19.08 34.20
CA ASN A 879 -35.52 18.39 34.74
C ASN A 879 -35.57 16.89 34.39
N LEU A 880 -34.65 16.45 33.53
CA LEU A 880 -34.56 15.08 33.02
C LEU A 880 -33.56 14.20 33.78
N THR A 881 -32.93 14.67 34.86
CA THR A 881 -31.88 13.91 35.55
C THR A 881 -32.39 12.56 36.07
N GLY A 882 -33.61 12.52 36.60
CA GLY A 882 -34.24 11.27 37.06
C GLY A 882 -34.42 10.25 35.92
N PHE A 883 -34.85 10.72 34.75
CA PHE A 883 -35.03 9.87 33.56
C PHE A 883 -33.71 9.25 33.09
N PHE A 884 -32.66 10.06 32.91
CA PHE A 884 -31.36 9.55 32.45
C PHE A 884 -30.69 8.65 33.49
N LYS A 885 -30.82 8.95 34.80
CA LYS A 885 -30.38 8.04 35.86
C LYS A 885 -31.11 6.70 35.82
N ALA A 886 -32.41 6.68 35.53
CA ALA A 886 -33.18 5.45 35.40
C ALA A 886 -32.73 4.57 34.21
N TRP A 887 -32.09 5.17 33.20
CA TRP A 887 -31.41 4.48 32.10
C TRP A 887 -29.95 4.08 32.40
N GLY A 888 -29.44 4.41 33.59
CA GLY A 888 -28.08 4.06 34.02
C GLY A 888 -27.00 5.07 33.63
N TRP A 889 -27.38 6.28 33.20
CA TRP A 889 -26.39 7.32 32.91
C TRP A 889 -25.73 7.86 34.20
N PRO A 890 -24.41 8.16 34.17
CA PRO A 890 -23.67 8.67 35.32
C PRO A 890 -23.90 10.18 35.49
N ILE A 891 -25.14 10.56 35.82
CA ILE A 891 -25.50 11.96 36.05
C ILE A 891 -24.91 12.44 37.38
N GLU A 892 -24.07 13.45 37.30
CA GLU A 892 -23.33 14.02 38.43
C GLU A 892 -24.19 14.99 39.24
N SER A 893 -23.87 15.11 40.53
CA SER A 893 -24.58 15.98 41.47
C SER A 893 -24.62 17.44 41.05
N ASP A 894 -23.60 17.92 40.33
CA ASP A 894 -23.54 19.31 39.87
C ASP A 894 -24.53 19.58 38.73
N THR A 895 -24.73 18.61 37.83
CA THR A 895 -25.80 18.65 36.81
C THR A 895 -27.18 18.71 37.47
N GLU A 896 -27.40 17.93 38.54
CA GLU A 896 -28.66 17.96 39.29
C GLU A 896 -28.92 19.31 39.97
N LYS A 897 -27.89 19.89 40.60
CA LYS A 897 -28.01 21.22 41.22
C LYS A 897 -28.36 22.28 40.17
N LYS A 898 -27.68 22.27 39.01
CA LYS A 898 -27.96 23.21 37.91
C LYS A 898 -29.40 23.13 37.44
N LEU A 899 -29.98 21.93 37.36
CA LEU A 899 -31.34 21.70 36.86
C LEU A 899 -32.43 21.72 37.94
N SER A 900 -32.07 21.89 39.21
CA SER A 900 -33.01 21.84 40.35
C SER A 900 -34.11 22.89 40.33
N HIS A 901 -33.92 23.98 39.57
CA HIS A 901 -34.90 25.05 39.40
C HIS A 901 -36.01 24.69 38.39
N LEU A 902 -35.84 23.63 37.59
CA LEU A 902 -36.83 23.14 36.63
C LEU A 902 -37.76 22.09 37.26
N PRO A 903 -39.03 21.99 36.80
CA PRO A 903 -39.94 20.95 37.27
C PRO A 903 -39.40 19.56 36.96
N LEU A 904 -39.54 18.60 37.88
CA LEU A 904 -39.05 17.22 37.70
C LEU A 904 -39.99 16.41 36.79
N TRP A 905 -39.44 15.64 35.85
CA TRP A 905 -40.22 14.65 35.11
C TRP A 905 -40.47 13.38 35.93
N SER A 906 -41.39 13.44 36.90
CA SER A 906 -41.60 12.35 37.86
C SER A 906 -42.33 11.12 37.28
N ASP A 907 -43.09 11.28 36.20
CA ASP A 907 -43.89 10.22 35.56
C ASP A 907 -43.25 9.68 34.27
N HIS A 908 -41.92 9.74 34.17
CA HIS A 908 -41.20 9.28 32.99
C HIS A 908 -41.39 7.76 32.75
N PRO A 909 -41.30 7.25 31.50
CA PRO A 909 -41.62 5.84 31.19
C PRO A 909 -40.84 4.82 32.03
N MET A 910 -39.58 5.13 32.36
CA MET A 910 -38.74 4.27 33.20
C MET A 910 -39.17 4.21 34.67
N ALA A 911 -40.09 5.06 35.16
CA ALA A 911 -40.52 5.09 36.56
C ALA A 911 -41.28 3.82 36.94
N ASN A 912 -41.91 3.15 35.96
CA ASN A 912 -42.57 1.85 36.14
C ASN A 912 -41.60 0.69 36.42
N TYR A 913 -40.29 0.94 36.32
CA TYR A 913 -39.23 -0.06 36.49
C TYR A 913 -38.35 0.22 37.70
N ILE A 914 -38.54 1.34 38.39
CA ILE A 914 -37.73 1.80 39.53
C ILE A 914 -38.09 1.00 40.79
#